data_AF-A0A496THR3-F1
#
_entry.id   AF-A0A496THR3-F1
#
_cell.length_a   1.000
_cell.length_b   1.000
_cell.length_c   1.000
_cell.angle_alpha   90.00
_cell.angle_beta   90.00
_cell.angle_gamma   90.00
#
_symmetry.space_group_name_H-M   'P 1'
#
loop_
_entity.id
_entity.type
_entity.pdbx_description
1 polymer ?
#
loop_
_entity_poly.entity_id
_entity_poly.type
_entity_poly.pdbx_seq_one_letter_code
_entity_poly.pdbx_strand_id
1 'polypeptide(L)'
;MKLLHKQKEILVLILILLISCSCFAQSLKELKKAEREYWKGDRSQYDKILKCFIKGSKYAGEAAIILGKIGNSDVLPYFIDAIQKNVPYSPQVITAIEMIGNTDVVPYLIQIVKDDKPFAINAVKALGNLKDKRAVPILMKVVKEKRPYDVDAVIALGKIGDKRAIPLLMKHFLIPAEKEPEKVLLKVIQEGKDPQKAGIHERIFDVERNLPPKIEINNFHIDPTGKVYVNYRLDDIELDTLYITPEYSEDGGITWKPATVEGKIEKFTGVIYSNKLVWRSDLDSIDISPQTKLIFRITPSDRKENKYRGIPAFLNLKVDYVPVGIKNIEKEVTGDITIVVYYPEPSGSKEKKFYFNYSFNNGRNWFPATVYKTTPPGLSTPDSLWYIWRSEEDLKGDDFSNILLRVSSYGDATIGRVAISKPFHVDNNQPPSIQILRTRENEFFEIYYKISDPEEDLISLQVDYSTNEGRSWQRATISGDLTNLSPVDYEGVIHWYSDFDVTSVERNKPVKIRIIPKDRDRGIPVISRDLLLNDPFYSKLTKGEETGDISVRYNFALDDTTSPITQYSIDGGKTWENASITDMKIEKAQNFKKAGINWAMGKDINGYHKRMEAVAFSLDYIGDEKIVPQLLKILTKRKSPIMSERQRAIEAARLFEKRPQWIINGLINSLISEDPEVHTTAVQILETIDKPDVKAALKDYYAYWDQIHRDEKEALAMKKENQYQEIIAEAARKRIPSRQELLDFMNRQGITTQEALGYFRDLDYFVGYTKLRRELLAGKITVKEYDKKLLQLVDKIRARKRKEENIR
;
A
#
# COMPACT_ATOMS: atom_id res chain seq x y z
N MET A 1 -14.49 -52.99 80.07
CA MET A 1 -15.19 -53.28 78.80
C MET A 1 -15.24 -52.09 77.83
N LYS A 2 -15.87 -50.94 78.11
CA LYS A 2 -16.05 -49.84 77.13
C LYS A 2 -14.76 -49.40 76.38
N LEU A 3 -13.60 -49.38 77.04
CA LEU A 3 -12.31 -49.09 76.40
C LEU A 3 -11.94 -50.11 75.29
N LEU A 4 -12.11 -51.42 75.55
CA LEU A 4 -11.84 -52.48 74.56
C LEU A 4 -12.75 -52.36 73.34
N HIS A 5 -13.99 -51.89 73.52
CA HIS A 5 -14.92 -51.72 72.40
C HIS A 5 -14.44 -50.59 71.48
N LYS A 6 -14.07 -49.44 72.05
CA LYS A 6 -13.47 -48.32 71.31
C LYS A 6 -12.14 -48.70 70.63
N GLN A 7 -11.30 -49.50 71.28
CA GLN A 7 -10.07 -50.01 70.65
C GLN A 7 -10.37 -50.94 69.47
N LYS A 8 -11.41 -51.79 69.53
CA LYS A 8 -11.84 -52.59 68.38
C LYS A 8 -12.40 -51.73 67.25
N GLU A 9 -13.22 -50.71 67.54
CA GLU A 9 -13.72 -49.76 66.53
C GLU A 9 -12.58 -49.02 65.85
N ILE A 10 -11.59 -48.55 66.61
CA ILE A 10 -10.38 -47.90 66.08
C ILE A 10 -9.54 -48.89 65.26
N LEU A 11 -9.38 -50.14 65.68
CA LEU A 11 -8.68 -51.16 64.88
C LEU A 11 -9.41 -51.48 63.57
N VAL A 12 -10.75 -51.52 63.58
CA VAL A 12 -11.58 -51.75 62.38
C VAL A 12 -11.50 -50.55 61.44
N LEU A 13 -11.56 -49.31 61.95
CA LEU A 13 -11.34 -48.10 61.16
C LEU A 13 -9.93 -48.04 60.58
N ILE A 14 -8.90 -48.44 61.34
CA ILE A 14 -7.52 -48.54 60.85
C ILE A 14 -7.38 -49.66 59.81
N LEU A 15 -8.05 -50.82 59.97
CA LEU A 15 -8.08 -51.86 58.94
C LEU A 15 -8.77 -51.36 57.65
N ILE A 16 -9.92 -50.68 57.77
CA ILE A 16 -10.63 -50.11 56.62
C ILE A 16 -9.76 -49.04 55.93
N LEU A 17 -9.08 -48.19 56.70
CA LEU A 17 -8.12 -47.21 56.16
C LEU A 17 -6.93 -47.90 55.48
N LEU A 18 -6.34 -48.95 56.06
CA LEU A 18 -5.23 -49.70 55.46
C LEU A 18 -5.65 -50.50 54.22
N ILE A 19 -6.87 -51.05 54.19
CA ILE A 19 -7.45 -51.73 53.02
C ILE A 19 -7.73 -50.71 51.91
N SER A 20 -8.26 -49.52 52.23
CA SER A 20 -8.45 -48.46 51.24
C SER A 20 -7.11 -47.89 50.73
N CYS A 21 -6.13 -47.63 51.60
CA CYS A 21 -4.81 -47.13 51.22
C CYS A 21 -4.00 -48.13 50.38
N SER A 22 -4.05 -49.43 50.70
CA SER A 22 -3.35 -50.46 49.92
C SER A 22 -3.94 -50.63 48.51
N CYS A 23 -5.26 -50.44 48.33
CA CYS A 23 -5.86 -50.35 47.00
C CYS A 23 -5.55 -49.04 46.24
N PHE A 24 -5.22 -47.94 46.93
CA PHE A 24 -4.98 -46.63 46.30
C PHE A 24 -3.56 -46.41 45.76
N ALA A 25 -2.60 -47.27 46.12
CA ALA A 25 -1.19 -47.16 45.68
C ALA A 25 -0.93 -47.71 44.26
N GLN A 26 -1.83 -48.53 43.70
CA GLN A 26 -1.69 -49.11 42.37
C GLN A 26 -2.53 -48.35 41.33
N SER A 27 -1.91 -47.83 40.26
CA SER A 27 -2.55 -47.80 38.93
C SER A 27 -1.61 -47.37 37.78
N LEU A 28 -1.02 -46.17 37.74
CA LEU A 28 -0.34 -45.69 36.52
C LEU A 28 0.82 -46.57 36.02
N LYS A 29 1.64 -47.12 36.92
CA LYS A 29 2.76 -48.01 36.55
C LYS A 29 2.26 -49.33 35.97
N GLU A 30 1.18 -49.88 36.53
CA GLU A 30 0.54 -51.09 36.04
C GLU A 30 -0.31 -50.84 34.77
N LEU A 31 -0.93 -49.67 34.61
CA LEU A 31 -1.62 -49.26 33.39
C LEU A 31 -0.65 -49.16 32.20
N LYS A 32 0.50 -48.50 32.39
CA LYS A 32 1.58 -48.45 31.39
C LYS A 32 2.27 -49.81 31.19
N LYS A 33 2.19 -50.74 32.14
CA LYS A 33 2.66 -52.12 31.97
C LYS A 33 1.65 -52.93 31.15
N ALA A 34 0.36 -52.85 31.46
CA ALA A 34 -0.72 -53.45 30.69
C ALA A 34 -0.75 -52.95 29.23
N GLU A 35 -0.54 -51.65 28.97
CA GLU A 35 -0.35 -51.11 27.62
C GLU A 35 0.80 -51.82 26.88
N ARG A 36 1.98 -51.93 27.52
CA ARG A 36 3.16 -52.58 26.92
C ARG A 36 3.03 -54.10 26.78
N GLU A 37 2.30 -54.76 27.67
CA GLU A 37 2.02 -56.20 27.58
C GLU A 37 0.97 -56.49 26.50
N TYR A 38 -0.03 -55.61 26.32
CA TYR A 38 -0.99 -55.67 25.23
C TYR A 38 -0.30 -55.55 23.85
N TRP A 39 0.58 -54.56 23.67
CA TRP A 39 1.36 -54.39 22.43
C TRP A 39 2.43 -55.48 22.22
N LYS A 40 2.72 -56.31 23.23
CA LYS A 40 3.51 -57.55 23.10
C LYS A 40 2.67 -58.78 22.75
N GLY A 41 1.35 -58.63 22.59
CA GLY A 41 0.42 -59.68 22.17
C GLY A 41 -0.53 -60.19 23.26
N ASP A 42 -0.35 -59.83 24.54
CA ASP A 42 -1.25 -60.26 25.62
C ASP A 42 -2.57 -59.47 25.60
N ARG A 43 -3.53 -59.97 24.83
CA ARG A 43 -4.86 -59.35 24.72
C ARG A 43 -5.64 -59.35 26.05
N SER A 44 -5.30 -60.19 27.04
CA SER A 44 -5.96 -60.20 28.36
C SER A 44 -5.75 -58.90 29.16
N GLN A 45 -4.75 -58.11 28.77
CA GLN A 45 -4.49 -56.79 29.35
C GLN A 45 -5.57 -55.77 29.00
N TYR A 46 -6.31 -55.95 27.90
CA TYR A 46 -7.43 -55.09 27.51
C TYR A 46 -8.45 -54.96 28.63
N ASP A 47 -8.84 -56.09 29.22
CA ASP A 47 -9.74 -56.17 30.36
C ASP A 47 -9.26 -55.35 31.57
N LYS A 48 -7.94 -55.33 31.81
CA LYS A 48 -7.35 -54.60 32.95
C LYS A 48 -7.35 -53.10 32.69
N ILE A 49 -7.11 -52.68 31.45
CA ILE A 49 -7.19 -51.28 31.00
C ILE A 49 -8.65 -50.81 31.05
N LEU A 50 -9.59 -51.62 30.54
CA LEU A 50 -11.03 -51.36 30.57
C LEU A 50 -11.57 -51.28 32.02
N LYS A 51 -11.15 -52.19 32.91
CA LYS A 51 -11.49 -52.14 34.34
C LYS A 51 -10.87 -50.91 35.05
N CYS A 52 -9.72 -50.40 34.59
CA CYS A 52 -9.12 -49.16 35.08
C CYS A 52 -9.94 -47.91 34.68
N PHE A 53 -10.52 -47.94 33.48
CA PHE A 53 -11.44 -46.92 32.96
C PHE A 53 -12.81 -46.94 33.69
N ILE A 54 -13.49 -48.10 33.69
CA ILE A 54 -14.85 -48.25 34.25
C ILE A 54 -14.89 -47.91 35.74
N LYS A 55 -13.82 -48.18 36.50
CA LYS A 55 -13.74 -47.85 37.94
C LYS A 55 -13.59 -46.36 38.24
N GLY A 56 -13.54 -45.47 37.24
CA GLY A 56 -13.43 -44.02 37.47
C GLY A 56 -12.15 -43.61 38.20
N SER A 57 -11.06 -44.35 38.01
CA SER A 57 -9.79 -44.09 38.69
C SER A 57 -9.19 -42.74 38.27
N LYS A 58 -8.26 -42.21 39.07
CA LYS A 58 -7.49 -40.99 38.73
C LYS A 58 -6.63 -41.08 37.46
N TYR A 59 -6.61 -42.24 36.78
CA TYR A 59 -5.95 -42.46 35.48
C TYR A 59 -6.92 -43.01 34.41
N ALA A 60 -8.23 -42.83 34.60
CA ALA A 60 -9.24 -43.25 33.63
C ALA A 60 -9.11 -42.47 32.30
N GLY A 61 -8.62 -41.22 32.32
CA GLY A 61 -8.30 -40.47 31.10
C GLY A 61 -7.19 -41.12 30.27
N GLU A 62 -6.10 -41.52 30.90
CA GLU A 62 -5.02 -42.27 30.24
C GLU A 62 -5.49 -43.64 29.77
N ALA A 63 -6.31 -44.35 30.56
CA ALA A 63 -6.90 -45.61 30.16
C ALA A 63 -7.80 -45.46 28.92
N ALA A 64 -8.60 -44.37 28.83
CA ALA A 64 -9.39 -44.06 27.65
C ALA A 64 -8.50 -43.85 26.41
N ILE A 65 -7.44 -43.04 26.51
CA ILE A 65 -6.50 -42.82 25.40
C ILE A 65 -5.83 -44.13 24.95
N ILE A 66 -5.47 -45.01 25.87
CA ILE A 66 -4.90 -46.33 25.54
C ILE A 66 -5.94 -47.18 24.78
N LEU A 67 -7.19 -47.25 25.25
CA LEU A 67 -8.28 -47.97 24.58
C LEU A 67 -8.60 -47.37 23.20
N GLY A 68 -8.49 -46.04 23.04
CA GLY A 68 -8.61 -45.33 21.76
C GLY A 68 -7.53 -45.76 20.75
N LYS A 69 -6.25 -45.75 21.16
CA LYS A 69 -5.13 -46.27 20.33
C LYS A 69 -5.29 -47.75 19.95
N ILE A 70 -5.96 -48.53 20.79
CA ILE A 70 -6.23 -49.96 20.54
C ILE A 70 -7.30 -50.15 19.45
N GLY A 71 -8.17 -49.15 19.24
CA GLY A 71 -9.11 -49.12 18.11
C GLY A 71 -10.33 -50.05 18.23
N ASN A 72 -10.50 -50.77 19.35
CA ASN A 72 -11.66 -51.67 19.50
C ASN A 72 -12.95 -50.90 19.81
N SER A 73 -13.95 -51.00 18.92
CA SER A 73 -15.28 -50.42 19.06
C SER A 73 -16.10 -50.95 20.24
N ASP A 74 -15.77 -52.11 20.83
CA ASP A 74 -16.48 -52.67 22.00
C ASP A 74 -16.43 -51.74 23.23
N VAL A 75 -15.47 -50.79 23.26
CA VAL A 75 -15.34 -49.80 24.34
C VAL A 75 -16.40 -48.69 24.28
N LEU A 76 -17.02 -48.48 23.11
CA LEU A 76 -17.82 -47.29 22.82
C LEU A 76 -19.05 -47.10 23.75
N PRO A 77 -19.78 -48.15 24.19
CA PRO A 77 -20.85 -47.98 25.17
C PRO A 77 -20.37 -47.40 26.52
N TYR A 78 -19.20 -47.83 26.99
CA TYR A 78 -18.58 -47.31 28.22
C TYR A 78 -18.08 -45.87 28.06
N PHE A 79 -17.58 -45.53 26.86
CA PHE A 79 -17.19 -44.16 26.52
C PHE A 79 -18.40 -43.21 26.45
N ILE A 80 -19.52 -43.66 25.88
CA ILE A 80 -20.78 -42.91 25.83
C ILE A 80 -21.33 -42.67 27.24
N ASP A 81 -21.38 -43.70 28.09
CA ASP A 81 -21.81 -43.60 29.50
C ASP A 81 -20.96 -42.60 30.30
N ALA A 82 -19.63 -42.66 30.16
CA ALA A 82 -18.72 -41.72 30.81
C ALA A 82 -18.93 -40.26 30.35
N ILE A 83 -19.17 -40.04 29.06
CA ILE A 83 -19.49 -38.73 28.49
C ILE A 83 -20.83 -38.22 29.02
N GLN A 84 -21.87 -39.05 29.05
CA GLN A 84 -23.20 -38.68 29.55
C GLN A 84 -23.16 -38.28 31.04
N LYS A 85 -22.29 -38.94 31.83
CA LYS A 85 -22.01 -38.61 33.24
C LYS A 85 -21.13 -37.36 33.44
N ASN A 86 -20.63 -36.75 32.36
CA ASN A 86 -19.77 -35.55 32.37
C ASN A 86 -18.53 -35.71 33.29
N VAL A 87 -17.90 -36.88 33.26
CA VAL A 87 -16.73 -37.17 34.10
C VAL A 87 -15.55 -36.24 33.79
N PRO A 88 -14.63 -35.95 34.75
CA PRO A 88 -13.54 -35.00 34.53
C PRO A 88 -12.60 -35.33 33.36
N TYR A 89 -12.58 -36.59 32.93
CA TYR A 89 -11.78 -37.10 31.81
C TYR A 89 -12.57 -37.27 30.49
N SER A 90 -13.77 -36.70 30.37
CA SER A 90 -14.55 -36.69 29.12
C SER A 90 -13.79 -36.16 27.89
N PRO A 91 -12.91 -35.12 27.96
CA PRO A 91 -12.09 -34.71 26.82
C PRO A 91 -11.22 -35.83 26.25
N GLN A 92 -10.58 -36.62 27.13
CA GLN A 92 -9.74 -37.76 26.77
C GLN A 92 -10.56 -38.89 26.14
N VAL A 93 -11.80 -39.10 26.62
CA VAL A 93 -12.74 -40.07 26.03
C VAL A 93 -13.13 -39.65 24.62
N ILE A 94 -13.38 -38.36 24.38
CA ILE A 94 -13.72 -37.85 23.03
C ILE A 94 -12.54 -38.00 22.07
N THR A 95 -11.31 -37.72 22.52
CA THR A 95 -10.10 -37.99 21.74
C THR A 95 -9.91 -39.49 21.45
N ALA A 96 -10.26 -40.36 22.41
CA ALA A 96 -10.20 -41.81 22.21
C ALA A 96 -11.27 -42.32 21.23
N ILE A 97 -12.47 -41.71 21.23
CA ILE A 97 -13.51 -41.94 20.22
C ILE A 97 -13.01 -41.53 18.82
N GLU A 98 -12.36 -40.37 18.69
CA GLU A 98 -11.77 -39.91 17.42
C GLU A 98 -10.75 -40.93 16.88
N MET A 99 -9.89 -41.49 17.76
CA MET A 99 -8.90 -42.50 17.39
C MET A 99 -9.51 -43.83 16.91
N ILE A 100 -10.71 -44.20 17.39
CA ILE A 100 -11.42 -45.42 16.96
C ILE A 100 -12.08 -45.23 15.58
N GLY A 101 -12.41 -44.00 15.19
CA GLY A 101 -12.93 -43.68 13.85
C GLY A 101 -14.36 -44.16 13.54
N ASN A 102 -14.99 -44.95 14.43
CA ASN A 102 -16.37 -45.40 14.26
C ASN A 102 -17.35 -44.21 14.35
N THR A 103 -18.30 -44.12 13.40
CA THR A 103 -19.21 -42.98 13.28
C THR A 103 -20.55 -43.15 14.01
N ASP A 104 -20.85 -44.30 14.62
CA ASP A 104 -22.08 -44.52 15.41
C ASP A 104 -22.13 -43.65 16.68
N VAL A 105 -20.97 -43.14 17.10
CA VAL A 105 -20.79 -42.14 18.17
C VAL A 105 -21.29 -40.73 17.80
N VAL A 106 -21.45 -40.43 16.50
CA VAL A 106 -21.72 -39.07 15.99
C VAL A 106 -22.99 -38.44 16.59
N PRO A 107 -24.13 -39.14 16.75
CA PRO A 107 -25.30 -38.59 17.45
C PRO A 107 -25.02 -38.13 18.88
N TYR A 108 -24.15 -38.84 19.61
CA TYR A 108 -23.75 -38.47 20.98
C TYR A 108 -22.84 -37.25 20.97
N LEU A 109 -21.85 -37.20 20.07
CA LEU A 109 -21.00 -36.01 19.90
C LEU A 109 -21.82 -34.78 19.47
N ILE A 110 -22.82 -34.94 18.61
CA ILE A 110 -23.79 -33.89 18.25
C ILE A 110 -24.54 -33.40 19.49
N GLN A 111 -24.98 -34.30 20.38
CA GLN A 111 -25.71 -33.94 21.60
C GLN A 111 -24.80 -33.20 22.62
N ILE A 112 -23.52 -33.56 22.76
CA ILE A 112 -22.54 -32.81 23.56
C ILE A 112 -22.46 -31.35 23.13
N VAL A 113 -22.37 -31.11 21.81
CA VAL A 113 -22.26 -29.77 21.23
C VAL A 113 -23.60 -29.02 21.35
N LYS A 114 -24.73 -29.70 21.12
CA LYS A 114 -26.07 -29.13 21.28
C LYS A 114 -26.32 -28.63 22.71
N ASP A 115 -25.89 -29.38 23.72
CA ASP A 115 -26.03 -29.07 25.14
C ASP A 115 -24.91 -28.19 25.72
N ASP A 116 -23.99 -27.71 24.87
CA ASP A 116 -22.86 -26.81 25.19
C ASP A 116 -22.02 -27.26 26.40
N LYS A 117 -21.73 -28.56 26.49
CA LYS A 117 -20.91 -29.10 27.60
C LYS A 117 -19.52 -28.47 27.63
N PRO A 118 -18.83 -28.41 28.79
CA PRO A 118 -17.48 -27.82 28.91
C PRO A 118 -16.41 -28.39 27.95
N PHE A 119 -16.66 -29.55 27.35
CA PHE A 119 -15.80 -30.26 26.40
C PHE A 119 -16.37 -30.28 24.97
N ALA A 120 -17.32 -29.41 24.63
CA ALA A 120 -17.92 -29.32 23.29
C ALA A 120 -16.90 -29.01 22.17
N ILE A 121 -15.84 -28.25 22.47
CA ILE A 121 -14.72 -28.01 21.55
C ILE A 121 -14.00 -29.31 21.11
N ASN A 122 -13.85 -30.29 22.02
CA ASN A 122 -13.32 -31.61 21.68
C ASN A 122 -14.29 -32.37 20.77
N ALA A 123 -15.60 -32.32 21.07
CA ALA A 123 -16.61 -32.97 20.25
C ALA A 123 -16.67 -32.39 18.83
N VAL A 124 -16.55 -31.06 18.67
CA VAL A 124 -16.45 -30.41 17.35
C VAL A 124 -15.23 -30.89 16.55
N LYS A 125 -14.07 -31.03 17.20
CA LYS A 125 -12.84 -31.56 16.57
C LYS A 125 -13.00 -33.02 16.13
N ALA A 126 -13.54 -33.86 17.00
CA ALA A 126 -13.86 -35.25 16.68
C ALA A 126 -14.86 -35.37 15.52
N LEU A 127 -15.96 -34.60 15.53
CA LEU A 127 -16.94 -34.58 14.44
C LEU A 127 -16.33 -34.21 13.08
N GLY A 128 -15.42 -33.23 13.05
CA GLY A 128 -14.69 -32.85 11.84
C GLY A 128 -13.73 -33.94 11.33
N ASN A 129 -13.07 -34.66 12.25
CA ASN A 129 -12.13 -35.73 11.93
C ASN A 129 -12.82 -37.04 11.53
N LEU A 130 -14.01 -37.34 12.09
CA LEU A 130 -14.89 -38.45 11.69
C LEU A 130 -15.58 -38.23 10.32
N LYS A 131 -15.54 -37.00 9.79
CA LYS A 131 -16.05 -36.61 8.45
C LYS A 131 -17.53 -36.95 8.16
N ASP A 132 -18.34 -37.16 9.20
CA ASP A 132 -19.73 -37.60 9.05
C ASP A 132 -20.68 -36.42 8.74
N LYS A 133 -21.43 -36.55 7.64
CA LYS A 133 -22.38 -35.54 7.12
C LYS A 133 -23.60 -35.31 8.03
N ARG A 134 -23.84 -36.16 9.04
CA ARG A 134 -24.79 -35.94 10.15
C ARG A 134 -24.37 -34.78 11.06
N ALA A 135 -23.07 -34.46 11.15
CA ALA A 135 -22.54 -33.36 11.97
C ALA A 135 -22.79 -31.97 11.39
N VAL A 136 -22.98 -31.86 10.07
CA VAL A 136 -23.06 -30.58 9.34
C VAL A 136 -24.10 -29.61 9.93
N PRO A 137 -25.35 -30.01 10.26
CA PRO A 137 -26.34 -29.09 10.79
C PRO A 137 -25.98 -28.50 12.16
N ILE A 138 -25.36 -29.27 13.07
CA ILE A 138 -24.95 -28.73 14.38
C ILE A 138 -23.72 -27.85 14.27
N LEU A 139 -22.75 -28.19 13.42
CA LEU A 139 -21.58 -27.36 13.16
C LEU A 139 -21.97 -26.03 12.50
N MET A 140 -22.90 -26.06 11.53
CA MET A 140 -23.49 -24.85 10.96
C MET A 140 -24.26 -24.01 12.00
N LYS A 141 -24.87 -24.64 13.02
CA LYS A 141 -25.52 -23.93 14.13
C LYS A 141 -24.49 -23.25 15.03
N VAL A 142 -23.44 -23.95 15.45
CA VAL A 142 -22.31 -23.41 16.24
C VAL A 142 -21.71 -22.16 15.57
N VAL A 143 -21.46 -22.23 14.26
CA VAL A 143 -20.89 -21.11 13.48
C VAL A 143 -21.85 -19.91 13.38
N LYS A 144 -23.16 -20.14 13.26
CA LYS A 144 -24.17 -19.07 13.27
C LYS A 144 -24.34 -18.42 14.64
N GLU A 145 -24.22 -19.21 15.72
CA GLU A 145 -24.38 -18.75 17.11
C GLU A 145 -23.11 -18.08 17.68
N LYS A 146 -22.02 -17.96 16.90
CA LYS A 146 -20.73 -17.36 17.32
C LYS A 146 -20.20 -17.93 18.65
N ARG A 147 -20.36 -19.24 18.89
CA ARG A 147 -19.91 -19.90 20.13
C ARG A 147 -18.38 -19.88 20.25
N PRO A 148 -17.78 -20.05 21.46
CA PRO A 148 -16.33 -19.92 21.69
C PRO A 148 -15.41 -20.86 20.89
N TYR A 149 -15.96 -21.82 20.14
CA TYR A 149 -15.25 -22.79 19.32
C TYR A 149 -15.76 -22.79 17.86
N ASP A 150 -16.27 -21.65 17.38
CA ASP A 150 -16.81 -21.52 16.02
C ASP A 150 -15.76 -21.62 14.90
N VAL A 151 -14.52 -21.18 15.13
CA VAL A 151 -13.39 -21.39 14.21
C VAL A 151 -13.09 -22.89 14.04
N ASP A 152 -13.12 -23.66 15.13
CA ASP A 152 -12.95 -25.12 15.07
C ASP A 152 -14.12 -25.79 14.31
N ALA A 153 -15.34 -25.25 14.44
CA ALA A 153 -16.50 -25.72 13.70
C ALA A 153 -16.45 -25.37 12.19
N VAL A 154 -15.83 -24.24 11.82
CA VAL A 154 -15.48 -23.92 10.42
C VAL A 154 -14.53 -24.99 9.86
N ILE A 155 -13.41 -25.25 10.54
CA ILE A 155 -12.43 -26.26 10.12
C ILE A 155 -13.08 -27.66 10.02
N ALA A 156 -13.97 -28.01 10.95
CA ALA A 156 -14.71 -29.26 10.92
C ALA A 156 -15.64 -29.37 9.69
N LEU A 157 -16.38 -28.30 9.34
CA LEU A 157 -17.20 -28.26 8.13
C LEU A 157 -16.37 -28.43 6.86
N GLY A 158 -15.19 -27.82 6.80
CA GLY A 158 -14.20 -28.03 5.73
C GLY A 158 -13.77 -29.49 5.62
N LYS A 159 -13.29 -30.10 6.71
CA LYS A 159 -12.83 -31.50 6.76
C LYS A 159 -13.90 -32.51 6.32
N ILE A 160 -15.18 -32.24 6.60
CA ILE A 160 -16.33 -33.08 6.20
C ILE A 160 -16.61 -32.98 4.68
N GLY A 161 -16.20 -31.88 4.02
CA GLY A 161 -16.34 -31.72 2.56
C GLY A 161 -17.79 -31.55 2.07
N ASP A 162 -18.73 -31.17 2.95
CA ASP A 162 -20.15 -31.10 2.58
C ASP A 162 -20.53 -29.75 1.97
N LYS A 163 -20.95 -29.78 0.70
CA LYS A 163 -21.33 -28.60 -0.07
C LYS A 163 -22.48 -27.78 0.55
N ARG A 164 -23.29 -28.35 1.45
CA ARG A 164 -24.31 -27.60 2.22
C ARG A 164 -23.68 -26.55 3.16
N ALA A 165 -22.40 -26.68 3.50
CA ALA A 165 -21.65 -25.68 4.26
C ALA A 165 -21.28 -24.44 3.41
N ILE A 166 -21.14 -24.57 2.08
CA ILE A 166 -20.63 -23.50 1.19
C ILE A 166 -21.36 -22.16 1.40
N PRO A 167 -22.70 -22.07 1.41
CA PRO A 167 -23.38 -20.78 1.58
C PRO A 167 -23.08 -20.13 2.93
N LEU A 168 -22.83 -20.91 3.99
CA LEU A 168 -22.45 -20.40 5.30
C LEU A 168 -20.98 -20.01 5.36
N LEU A 169 -20.08 -20.84 4.82
CA LEU A 169 -18.65 -20.53 4.73
C LEU A 169 -18.42 -19.27 3.90
N MET A 170 -19.07 -19.14 2.74
CA MET A 170 -19.09 -17.91 1.96
C MET A 170 -19.75 -16.75 2.72
N LYS A 171 -20.83 -16.97 3.49
CA LYS A 171 -21.36 -15.90 4.35
C LYS A 171 -20.33 -15.41 5.38
N HIS A 172 -19.59 -16.30 6.04
CA HIS A 172 -18.56 -15.91 7.02
C HIS A 172 -17.24 -15.47 6.37
N PHE A 173 -17.03 -15.74 5.07
CA PHE A 173 -16.01 -15.10 4.25
C PHE A 173 -16.44 -13.67 3.88
N LEU A 174 -17.71 -13.45 3.53
CA LEU A 174 -18.26 -12.21 2.94
C LEU A 174 -18.85 -11.21 3.95
N ILE A 175 -19.24 -11.63 5.15
CA ILE A 175 -19.74 -10.73 6.20
C ILE A 175 -18.57 -9.88 6.74
N PRO A 176 -18.68 -8.54 6.78
CA PRO A 176 -17.78 -7.73 7.60
C PRO A 176 -17.98 -8.04 9.09
N ALA A 177 -16.92 -8.09 9.88
CA ALA A 177 -17.06 -8.16 11.34
C ALA A 177 -17.87 -6.95 11.83
N GLU A 178 -18.94 -7.17 12.61
CA GLU A 178 -19.91 -6.12 12.99
C GLU A 178 -19.33 -5.01 13.90
N LYS A 179 -18.10 -5.19 14.37
CA LYS A 179 -17.07 -4.14 14.41
C LYS A 179 -15.72 -4.75 14.02
N GLU A 180 -15.01 -4.09 13.11
CA GLU A 180 -13.56 -4.01 13.23
C GLU A 180 -13.24 -2.90 14.25
N PRO A 181 -12.17 -2.99 15.05
CA PRO A 181 -11.82 -1.96 16.02
C PRO A 181 -11.54 -0.61 15.33
N GLU A 182 -12.32 0.42 15.66
CA GLU A 182 -11.94 1.82 15.40
C GLU A 182 -10.85 2.29 16.36
N LYS A 183 -10.77 1.69 17.56
CA LYS A 183 -9.81 1.99 18.63
C LYS A 183 -9.46 0.72 19.39
N VAL A 184 -8.18 0.58 19.75
CA VAL A 184 -7.69 -0.51 20.59
C VAL A 184 -7.10 0.10 21.86
N LEU A 185 -7.54 -0.34 23.03
CA LEU A 185 -7.00 0.15 24.30
C LEU A 185 -6.08 -0.89 24.93
N LEU A 186 -5.08 -0.44 25.69
CA LEU A 186 -4.29 -1.30 26.59
C LEU A 186 -4.23 -0.62 27.97
N LYS A 187 -4.61 -1.39 28.98
CA LYS A 187 -4.85 -1.00 30.37
C LYS A 187 -3.90 -1.76 31.27
N VAL A 188 -3.22 -1.02 32.13
CA VAL A 188 -2.22 -1.54 33.08
C VAL A 188 -2.75 -1.23 34.48
N ILE A 189 -3.11 -2.27 35.23
CA ILE A 189 -3.71 -2.17 36.56
C ILE A 189 -2.65 -2.54 37.59
N GLN A 190 -2.41 -1.68 38.57
CA GLN A 190 -1.47 -1.91 39.67
C GLN A 190 -2.24 -2.12 40.98
N GLU A 191 -2.30 -3.36 41.46
CA GLU A 191 -2.91 -3.72 42.75
C GLU A 191 -1.96 -3.40 43.92
N GLY A 192 -1.76 -2.10 44.18
CA GLY A 192 -0.99 -1.63 45.33
C GLY A 192 -1.67 -1.97 46.66
N LYS A 193 -0.87 -2.26 47.70
CA LYS A 193 -1.36 -2.48 49.08
C LYS A 193 -1.93 -1.24 49.78
N ASP A 194 -1.78 -0.07 49.15
CA ASP A 194 -2.16 1.24 49.66
C ASP A 194 -3.28 1.80 48.76
N PRO A 195 -4.53 1.96 49.27
CA PRO A 195 -5.65 2.44 48.45
C PRO A 195 -5.47 3.83 47.84
N GLN A 196 -4.56 4.66 48.35
CA GLN A 196 -4.25 5.98 47.76
C GLN A 196 -3.15 5.91 46.68
N LYS A 197 -2.54 4.74 46.47
CA LYS A 197 -1.52 4.49 45.43
C LYS A 197 -1.94 3.44 44.39
N ALA A 198 -3.10 2.80 44.56
CA ALA A 198 -3.67 1.87 43.60
C ALA A 198 -4.21 2.63 42.37
N GLY A 199 -3.36 2.80 41.35
CA GLY A 199 -3.69 3.47 40.10
C GLY A 199 -4.17 2.50 39.01
N ILE A 200 -5.29 2.82 38.36
CA ILE A 200 -5.64 2.25 37.06
C ILE A 200 -5.02 3.15 35.99
N HIS A 201 -4.02 2.64 35.27
CA HIS A 201 -3.36 3.36 34.18
C HIS A 201 -3.90 2.86 32.82
N GLU A 202 -4.91 3.55 32.31
CA GLU A 202 -5.49 3.28 30.98
C GLU A 202 -4.75 4.11 29.92
N ARG A 203 -4.23 3.46 28.86
CA ARG A 203 -3.66 4.15 27.69
C ARG A 203 -4.44 3.77 26.43
N ILE A 204 -4.86 4.80 25.70
CA ILE A 204 -5.50 4.68 24.39
C ILE A 204 -4.39 4.50 23.35
N PHE A 205 -4.57 3.53 22.45
CA PHE A 205 -3.70 3.33 21.29
C PHE A 205 -4.51 3.47 20.00
N ASP A 206 -4.09 4.38 19.14
CA ASP A 206 -4.59 4.45 17.78
C ASP A 206 -3.77 3.42 16.96
N VAL A 207 -4.34 2.22 16.75
CA VAL A 207 -3.67 1.12 16.04
C VAL A 207 -3.79 1.30 14.53
N GLU A 208 -2.65 1.49 13.89
CA GLU A 208 -2.55 1.63 12.45
C GLU A 208 -2.57 0.29 11.70
N ARG A 209 -3.09 0.34 10.48
CA ARG A 209 -3.71 -0.82 9.81
C ARG A 209 -2.90 -1.40 8.62
N ASN A 210 -1.57 -1.23 8.60
CA ASN A 210 -0.74 -1.58 7.43
C ASN A 210 0.61 -2.31 7.71
N LEU A 211 0.99 -3.17 6.77
CA LEU A 211 2.32 -3.73 6.47
C LEU A 211 3.06 -2.84 5.45
N PRO A 212 4.41 -2.89 5.38
CA PRO A 212 5.19 -2.05 4.47
C PRO A 212 5.35 -2.63 3.04
N PRO A 213 5.24 -1.80 1.98
CA PRO A 213 5.37 -2.21 0.58
C PRO A 213 6.84 -2.34 0.13
N LYS A 214 7.07 -2.72 -1.13
CA LYS A 214 8.41 -2.90 -1.73
C LYS A 214 8.47 -2.44 -3.18
N ILE A 215 9.67 -2.24 -3.70
CA ILE A 215 9.92 -1.86 -5.10
C ILE A 215 11.16 -2.57 -5.66
N GLU A 216 11.17 -2.79 -6.98
CA GLU A 216 12.25 -3.35 -7.79
C GLU A 216 12.50 -2.43 -9.00
N ILE A 217 13.74 -2.29 -9.49
CA ILE A 217 14.05 -1.51 -10.70
C ILE A 217 14.42 -2.46 -11.85
N ASN A 218 13.74 -2.33 -12.98
CA ASN A 218 13.82 -3.24 -14.11
C ASN A 218 14.89 -2.83 -15.14
N ASN A 219 14.94 -1.55 -15.53
CA ASN A 219 15.96 -0.96 -16.41
C ASN A 219 15.85 0.58 -16.44
N PHE A 220 16.80 1.25 -17.08
CA PHE A 220 16.83 2.71 -17.23
C PHE A 220 17.52 3.19 -18.52
N HIS A 221 17.39 4.47 -18.87
CA HIS A 221 18.21 5.19 -19.87
C HIS A 221 18.33 6.69 -19.52
N ILE A 222 19.21 7.42 -20.19
CA ILE A 222 19.42 8.87 -19.98
C ILE A 222 19.29 9.59 -21.33
N ASP A 223 18.64 10.76 -21.37
CA ASP A 223 18.50 11.58 -22.59
C ASP A 223 19.54 12.72 -22.70
N PRO A 224 19.64 13.38 -23.87
CA PRO A 224 20.62 14.44 -24.10
C PRO A 224 20.40 15.75 -23.34
N THR A 225 19.34 15.87 -22.53
CA THR A 225 19.12 16.99 -21.61
C THR A 225 19.49 16.67 -20.17
N GLY A 226 19.81 15.40 -19.86
CA GLY A 226 20.19 14.93 -18.52
C GLY A 226 19.05 14.25 -17.75
N LYS A 227 17.92 13.94 -18.41
CA LYS A 227 16.81 13.23 -17.75
C LYS A 227 17.07 11.72 -17.71
N VAL A 228 16.93 11.11 -16.53
CA VAL A 228 17.12 9.67 -16.30
C VAL A 228 15.76 8.97 -16.24
N TYR A 229 15.44 8.18 -17.25
CA TYR A 229 14.18 7.45 -17.37
C TYR A 229 14.31 6.07 -16.73
N VAL A 230 13.53 5.77 -15.70
CA VAL A 230 13.61 4.53 -14.90
C VAL A 230 12.31 3.74 -15.04
N ASN A 231 12.41 2.45 -15.39
CA ASN A 231 11.30 1.50 -15.37
C ASN A 231 11.41 0.64 -14.09
N TYR A 232 10.32 0.56 -13.31
CA TYR A 232 10.28 -0.11 -12.01
C TYR A 232 9.06 -1.02 -11.86
N ARG A 233 9.08 -1.86 -10.83
CA ARG A 233 7.96 -2.70 -10.37
C ARG A 233 7.70 -2.47 -8.88
N LEU A 234 6.44 -2.38 -8.44
CA LEU A 234 6.07 -2.38 -7.01
C LEU A 234 5.46 -3.73 -6.61
N ASP A 235 5.72 -4.14 -5.37
CA ASP A 235 5.19 -5.32 -4.68
C ASP A 235 4.60 -4.90 -3.33
N ASP A 236 3.46 -5.47 -2.96
CA ASP A 236 2.79 -5.22 -1.69
C ASP A 236 1.86 -6.40 -1.36
N ILE A 237 1.78 -6.74 -0.07
CA ILE A 237 1.06 -7.89 0.49
C ILE A 237 -0.39 -7.54 0.84
N GLU A 238 -0.67 -6.28 1.23
CA GLU A 238 -2.01 -5.83 1.65
C GLU A 238 -2.86 -5.26 0.52
N LEU A 239 -2.24 -5.13 -0.66
CA LEU A 239 -2.87 -4.90 -1.94
C LEU A 239 -3.29 -3.44 -2.18
N ASP A 240 -2.60 -2.52 -1.51
CA ASP A 240 -3.00 -1.16 -1.16
C ASP A 240 -2.70 -0.07 -2.22
N THR A 241 -3.04 1.18 -1.89
CA THR A 241 -2.92 2.34 -2.79
C THR A 241 -1.58 3.06 -2.63
N LEU A 242 -0.57 2.59 -3.35
CA LEU A 242 0.82 3.00 -3.13
C LEU A 242 1.16 4.42 -3.64
N TYR A 243 2.25 4.94 -3.11
CA TYR A 243 2.98 6.18 -3.42
C TYR A 243 4.48 5.83 -3.52
N ILE A 244 5.31 6.71 -4.09
CA ILE A 244 6.77 6.57 -4.12
C ILE A 244 7.48 7.89 -3.83
N THR A 245 8.60 7.80 -3.11
CA THR A 245 9.52 8.89 -2.76
C THR A 245 10.89 8.64 -3.40
N PRO A 246 11.23 9.36 -4.49
CA PRO A 246 12.53 9.28 -5.14
C PRO A 246 13.58 10.18 -4.47
N GLU A 247 14.78 9.64 -4.26
CA GLU A 247 15.90 10.30 -3.55
C GLU A 247 17.24 9.92 -4.23
N TYR A 248 18.29 10.73 -4.11
CA TYR A 248 19.59 10.48 -4.72
C TYR A 248 20.76 10.78 -3.75
N SER A 249 21.95 10.28 -4.07
CA SER A 249 23.15 10.31 -3.23
C SER A 249 24.42 10.42 -4.08
N GLU A 250 25.39 11.22 -3.63
CA GLU A 250 26.68 11.46 -4.32
C GLU A 250 27.85 10.69 -3.68
N ASP A 251 27.70 10.27 -2.42
CA ASP A 251 28.75 9.69 -1.58
C ASP A 251 28.73 8.15 -1.52
N GLY A 252 27.84 7.52 -2.29
CA GLY A 252 27.62 6.08 -2.28
C GLY A 252 26.55 5.59 -1.31
N GLY A 253 25.67 6.49 -0.83
CA GLY A 253 24.46 6.14 -0.07
C GLY A 253 24.51 6.47 1.43
N ILE A 254 25.48 7.25 1.87
CA ILE A 254 25.62 7.73 3.26
C ILE A 254 24.64 8.88 3.51
N THR A 255 24.61 9.88 2.62
CA THR A 255 23.62 10.98 2.63
C THR A 255 22.66 10.87 1.45
N TRP A 256 21.45 11.41 1.63
CA TRP A 256 20.36 11.34 0.64
C TRP A 256 19.67 12.69 0.50
N LYS A 257 19.50 13.13 -0.75
CA LYS A 257 18.80 14.34 -1.18
C LYS A 257 17.49 13.93 -1.88
N PRO A 258 16.39 14.72 -1.79
CA PRO A 258 15.20 14.46 -2.59
C PRO A 258 15.53 14.63 -4.09
N ALA A 259 14.96 13.78 -4.94
CA ALA A 259 15.20 13.83 -6.39
C ALA A 259 14.04 14.52 -7.12
N THR A 260 14.35 15.46 -8.01
CA THR A 260 13.34 16.18 -8.80
C THR A 260 12.80 15.28 -9.92
N VAL A 261 11.50 14.99 -10.00
CA VAL A 261 10.97 13.95 -10.91
C VAL A 261 9.76 14.37 -11.74
N GLU A 262 9.66 13.82 -12.95
CA GLU A 262 8.49 13.86 -13.82
C GLU A 262 7.88 12.44 -13.93
N GLY A 263 6.55 12.35 -13.84
CA GLY A 263 5.81 11.09 -13.93
C GLY A 263 4.87 10.87 -12.74
N LYS A 264 4.17 9.74 -12.74
CA LYS A 264 3.24 9.40 -11.65
C LYS A 264 4.02 8.86 -10.44
N ILE A 265 3.91 9.56 -9.31
CA ILE A 265 4.50 9.17 -8.02
C ILE A 265 3.47 8.87 -6.91
N GLU A 266 2.18 9.08 -7.16
CA GLU A 266 1.11 8.85 -6.17
C GLU A 266 -0.06 8.02 -6.72
N LYS A 267 -0.76 7.30 -5.84
CA LYS A 267 -2.04 6.60 -6.08
C LYS A 267 -1.98 5.50 -7.15
N PHE A 268 -1.17 4.48 -6.94
CA PHE A 268 -1.18 3.25 -7.77
C PHE A 268 -2.30 2.30 -7.31
N THR A 269 -3.05 1.64 -8.22
CA THR A 269 -4.12 0.65 -7.89
C THR A 269 -4.14 -0.58 -8.83
N GLY A 270 -3.79 -1.79 -8.38
CA GLY A 270 -3.66 -3.00 -9.23
C GLY A 270 -2.75 -4.10 -8.63
N VAL A 271 -2.75 -5.32 -9.19
CA VAL A 271 -2.09 -6.51 -8.58
C VAL A 271 -0.58 -6.52 -8.66
N ILE A 272 -0.03 -6.16 -9.82
CA ILE A 272 1.39 -5.92 -10.02
C ILE A 272 1.51 -4.58 -10.73
N TYR A 273 2.30 -3.67 -10.18
CA TYR A 273 2.58 -2.41 -10.82
C TYR A 273 3.91 -2.52 -11.55
N SER A 274 3.92 -2.29 -12.86
CA SER A 274 5.14 -1.96 -13.59
C SER A 274 4.92 -0.63 -14.30
N ASN A 275 5.82 0.34 -14.11
CA ASN A 275 5.61 1.71 -14.58
C ASN A 275 6.93 2.45 -14.82
N LYS A 276 6.86 3.64 -15.43
CA LYS A 276 7.99 4.51 -15.78
C LYS A 276 8.00 5.78 -14.94
N LEU A 277 9.18 6.18 -14.47
CA LEU A 277 9.49 7.46 -13.83
C LEU A 277 10.57 8.18 -14.66
N VAL A 278 10.68 9.49 -14.53
CA VAL A 278 11.79 10.28 -15.08
C VAL A 278 12.39 11.14 -13.97
N TRP A 279 13.70 11.03 -13.75
CA TRP A 279 14.45 11.86 -12.82
C TRP A 279 15.15 13.01 -13.55
N ARG A 280 14.86 14.24 -13.12
CA ARG A 280 15.47 15.48 -13.57
C ARG A 280 16.83 15.71 -12.90
N SER A 281 17.77 14.80 -13.15
CA SER A 281 19.16 14.97 -12.71
C SER A 281 19.83 16.22 -13.31
N ASP A 282 19.19 16.82 -14.32
CA ASP A 282 19.52 18.10 -14.94
C ASP A 282 19.12 19.34 -14.10
N LEU A 283 18.27 19.19 -13.09
CA LEU A 283 17.89 20.25 -12.13
C LEU A 283 18.53 20.05 -10.74
N ASP A 284 18.83 18.80 -10.38
CA ASP A 284 19.40 18.46 -9.09
C ASP A 284 20.91 18.79 -9.04
N SER A 285 21.36 19.42 -7.94
CA SER A 285 22.73 19.91 -7.80
C SER A 285 23.71 18.78 -7.41
N ILE A 286 24.13 18.03 -8.43
CA ILE A 286 25.05 16.89 -8.35
C ILE A 286 26.51 17.37 -8.50
N ASP A 287 27.40 16.97 -7.57
CA ASP A 287 28.85 17.13 -7.80
C ASP A 287 29.34 16.18 -8.90
N ILE A 288 30.07 16.72 -9.88
CA ILE A 288 30.66 15.99 -10.98
C ILE A 288 32.19 16.06 -10.86
N SER A 289 32.73 15.15 -10.05
CA SER A 289 34.15 14.95 -9.78
C SER A 289 34.56 13.49 -10.07
N PRO A 290 35.87 13.19 -10.21
CA PRO A 290 36.36 11.82 -10.35
C PRO A 290 36.06 10.90 -9.14
N GLN A 291 35.58 11.46 -8.03
CA GLN A 291 35.26 10.75 -6.78
C GLN A 291 33.76 10.48 -6.60
N THR A 292 32.87 11.13 -7.38
CA THR A 292 31.41 10.98 -7.26
C THR A 292 30.95 9.53 -7.41
N LYS A 293 30.14 9.05 -6.46
CA LYS A 293 29.48 7.73 -6.50
C LYS A 293 27.96 7.93 -6.54
N LEU A 294 27.47 8.29 -7.72
CA LEU A 294 26.07 8.68 -7.91
C LEU A 294 25.13 7.47 -7.84
N ILE A 295 24.29 7.44 -6.79
CA ILE A 295 23.23 6.45 -6.58
C ILE A 295 21.88 7.15 -6.51
N PHE A 296 20.88 6.61 -7.21
CA PHE A 296 19.47 7.00 -7.11
C PHE A 296 18.68 5.89 -6.42
N ARG A 297 17.67 6.23 -5.64
CA ARG A 297 16.74 5.27 -5.01
C ARG A 297 15.29 5.70 -5.15
N ILE A 298 14.40 4.73 -5.04
CA ILE A 298 12.96 4.96 -4.91
C ILE A 298 12.48 4.20 -3.67
N THR A 299 11.78 4.87 -2.76
CA THR A 299 11.15 4.25 -1.57
C THR A 299 9.63 4.28 -1.70
N PRO A 300 8.91 3.14 -1.62
CA PRO A 300 7.44 3.12 -1.69
C PRO A 300 6.79 3.50 -0.35
N SER A 301 5.50 3.85 -0.36
CA SER A 301 4.68 4.02 0.86
C SER A 301 3.18 3.89 0.58
N ASP A 302 2.38 3.52 1.58
CA ASP A 302 0.92 3.27 1.43
C ASP A 302 0.08 4.53 1.59
N ARG A 303 0.68 5.59 2.14
CA ARG A 303 0.10 6.94 2.24
C ARG A 303 1.06 7.98 1.69
N LYS A 304 0.50 9.15 1.39
CA LYS A 304 1.22 10.33 0.87
C LYS A 304 2.19 10.94 1.89
N GLU A 305 1.98 10.68 3.18
CA GLU A 305 2.88 11.11 4.25
C GLU A 305 3.93 10.03 4.55
N ASN A 306 5.15 10.46 4.88
CA ASN A 306 6.39 9.66 4.98
C ASN A 306 6.41 8.58 6.09
N LYS A 307 5.26 8.26 6.69
CA LYS A 307 5.12 7.47 7.93
C LYS A 307 5.13 5.96 7.72
N TYR A 308 4.74 5.51 6.52
CA TYR A 308 4.65 4.11 6.12
C TYR A 308 5.63 3.82 4.98
N ARG A 309 6.94 4.09 5.20
CA ARG A 309 7.98 3.80 4.19
C ARG A 309 8.22 2.30 4.08
N GLY A 310 8.15 1.80 2.85
CA GLY A 310 8.49 0.43 2.47
C GLY A 310 9.95 0.25 2.05
N ILE A 311 10.27 -0.93 1.51
CA ILE A 311 11.64 -1.31 1.13
C ILE A 311 12.05 -0.64 -0.20
N PRO A 312 13.17 0.12 -0.24
CA PRO A 312 13.60 0.84 -1.44
C PRO A 312 14.43 0.00 -2.42
N ALA A 313 14.43 0.40 -3.69
CA ALA A 313 15.35 -0.09 -4.73
C ALA A 313 16.34 1.01 -5.14
N PHE A 314 17.49 0.59 -5.70
CA PHE A 314 18.65 1.43 -5.97
C PHE A 314 19.14 1.30 -7.42
N LEU A 315 19.76 2.37 -7.93
CA LEU A 315 20.29 2.52 -9.28
C LEU A 315 21.64 3.26 -9.23
N ASN A 316 22.71 2.66 -9.75
CA ASN A 316 24.04 3.27 -9.81
C ASN A 316 24.30 3.87 -11.21
N LEU A 317 24.79 5.12 -11.28
CA LEU A 317 25.02 5.83 -12.55
C LEU A 317 26.49 6.12 -12.84
N LYS A 318 26.79 6.42 -14.11
CA LYS A 318 28.11 6.84 -14.60
C LYS A 318 28.14 8.33 -14.92
N VAL A 319 29.31 8.94 -14.71
CA VAL A 319 29.53 10.39 -14.79
C VAL A 319 30.65 10.72 -15.78
N ASP A 320 30.43 11.71 -16.65
CA ASP A 320 31.44 12.32 -17.55
C ASP A 320 31.92 13.65 -16.95
N TYR A 321 33.20 13.71 -16.61
CA TYR A 321 33.82 14.86 -15.93
C TYR A 321 34.60 15.80 -16.85
N VAL A 322 34.54 15.62 -18.18
CA VAL A 322 35.22 16.52 -19.14
C VAL A 322 34.65 17.95 -19.04
N PRO A 323 35.50 19.00 -18.95
CA PRO A 323 35.03 20.38 -18.87
C PRO A 323 34.31 20.88 -20.12
N VAL A 324 33.29 21.71 -19.93
CA VAL A 324 32.65 22.54 -20.94
C VAL A 324 32.43 23.94 -20.32
N GLY A 325 32.50 25.00 -21.13
CA GLY A 325 32.38 26.38 -20.64
C GLY A 325 31.63 27.31 -21.59
N ILE A 326 31.13 28.44 -21.07
CA ILE A 326 30.54 29.54 -21.84
C ILE A 326 31.37 30.80 -21.57
N LYS A 327 31.68 31.60 -22.61
CA LYS A 327 32.41 32.86 -22.47
C LYS A 327 31.53 33.92 -21.80
N ASN A 328 32.16 34.80 -21.03
CA ASN A 328 31.45 35.74 -20.18
C ASN A 328 30.69 36.83 -20.95
N ILE A 329 29.56 37.27 -20.38
CA ILE A 329 28.74 38.41 -20.81
C ILE A 329 28.79 39.42 -19.64
N GLU A 330 29.31 40.63 -19.89
CA GLU A 330 29.91 41.48 -18.83
C GLU A 330 29.19 42.79 -18.56
N LYS A 331 27.96 42.94 -19.04
CA LYS A 331 27.12 44.13 -18.84
C LYS A 331 25.67 43.73 -18.62
N GLU A 332 24.92 44.66 -18.05
CA GLU A 332 23.48 44.78 -18.28
C GLU A 332 23.20 44.86 -19.78
N VAL A 333 22.18 44.14 -20.24
CA VAL A 333 21.88 43.93 -21.67
C VAL A 333 20.37 43.89 -21.90
N THR A 334 19.97 44.17 -23.14
CA THR A 334 18.59 44.05 -23.63
C THR A 334 18.65 43.73 -25.14
N GLY A 335 17.62 43.09 -25.70
CA GLY A 335 17.59 42.68 -27.10
C GLY A 335 18.33 41.37 -27.44
N ASP A 336 19.12 41.37 -28.51
CA ASP A 336 19.82 40.20 -29.06
C ASP A 336 21.22 39.98 -28.43
N ILE A 337 21.56 38.72 -28.13
CA ILE A 337 22.70 38.36 -27.27
C ILE A 337 23.57 37.26 -27.93
N THR A 338 24.89 37.43 -27.90
CA THR A 338 25.86 36.49 -28.52
C THR A 338 26.45 35.51 -27.50
N ILE A 339 26.66 34.25 -27.90
CA ILE A 339 27.12 33.14 -27.04
C ILE A 339 28.34 32.46 -27.66
N VAL A 340 29.37 32.17 -26.85
CA VAL A 340 30.55 31.39 -27.26
C VAL A 340 30.80 30.26 -26.28
N VAL A 341 31.00 29.04 -26.78
CA VAL A 341 31.19 27.81 -26.00
C VAL A 341 32.64 27.33 -26.13
N TYR A 342 33.24 26.91 -25.02
CA TYR A 342 34.57 26.30 -24.96
C TYR A 342 34.46 24.79 -24.62
N TYR A 343 35.15 23.94 -25.38
CA TYR A 343 35.15 22.50 -25.16
C TYR A 343 36.42 21.83 -25.75
N PRO A 344 37.36 21.35 -24.91
CA PRO A 344 38.59 20.70 -25.37
C PRO A 344 38.43 19.18 -25.49
N GLU A 345 38.46 18.63 -26.71
CA GLU A 345 38.43 17.18 -26.91
C GLU A 345 39.83 16.53 -26.96
N PRO A 346 40.01 15.34 -26.34
CA PRO A 346 41.11 14.44 -26.66
C PRO A 346 41.02 13.95 -28.12
N SER A 347 42.12 13.99 -28.87
CA SER A 347 42.14 13.66 -30.30
C SER A 347 41.66 12.24 -30.61
N GLY A 348 40.51 12.11 -31.29
CA GLY A 348 39.98 10.83 -31.81
C GLY A 348 38.50 10.56 -31.56
N SER A 349 37.76 11.46 -30.91
CA SER A 349 36.32 11.34 -30.63
C SER A 349 35.42 11.46 -31.88
N LYS A 350 34.17 10.97 -31.77
CA LYS A 350 33.08 11.28 -32.70
C LYS A 350 32.51 12.66 -32.36
N GLU A 351 32.04 13.41 -33.36
CA GLU A 351 31.42 14.74 -33.18
C GLU A 351 30.36 14.75 -32.07
N LYS A 352 30.67 15.41 -30.93
CA LYS A 352 29.78 15.51 -29.77
C LYS A 352 28.72 16.61 -29.99
N LYS A 353 27.49 16.36 -29.53
CA LYS A 353 26.34 17.25 -29.73
C LYS A 353 26.02 18.06 -28.48
N PHE A 354 25.70 19.34 -28.67
CA PHE A 354 25.35 20.29 -27.61
C PHE A 354 23.88 20.73 -27.67
N TYR A 355 23.37 21.17 -26.52
CA TYR A 355 22.00 21.67 -26.33
C TYR A 355 22.05 22.97 -25.52
N PHE A 356 21.11 23.89 -25.78
CA PHE A 356 21.13 25.27 -25.27
C PHE A 356 19.81 25.62 -24.56
N ASN A 357 19.93 26.27 -23.39
CA ASN A 357 18.79 26.72 -22.60
C ASN A 357 19.07 28.10 -21.97
N TYR A 358 18.02 28.89 -21.73
CA TYR A 358 18.08 30.09 -20.90
C TYR A 358 17.25 29.92 -19.62
N SER A 359 17.50 30.77 -18.63
CA SER A 359 16.74 30.86 -17.40
C SER A 359 16.77 32.29 -16.87
N PHE A 360 15.58 32.87 -16.68
CA PHE A 360 15.41 34.19 -16.05
C PHE A 360 15.24 34.12 -14.53
N ASN A 361 15.06 32.92 -13.98
CA ASN A 361 14.84 32.71 -12.56
C ASN A 361 16.03 31.99 -11.91
N ASN A 362 17.25 32.48 -12.17
CA ASN A 362 18.50 31.97 -11.59
C ASN A 362 18.72 30.45 -11.81
N GLY A 363 18.35 29.92 -12.98
CA GLY A 363 18.58 28.53 -13.34
C GLY A 363 17.57 27.52 -12.79
N ARG A 364 16.46 27.98 -12.21
CA ARG A 364 15.40 27.09 -11.66
C ARG A 364 14.59 26.43 -12.78
N ASN A 365 14.12 27.21 -13.74
CA ASN A 365 13.47 26.74 -14.96
C ASN A 365 14.38 26.98 -16.16
N TRP A 366 14.65 25.93 -16.93
CA TRP A 366 15.44 26.00 -18.15
C TRP A 366 14.50 25.90 -19.36
N PHE A 367 14.34 27.01 -20.06
CA PHE A 367 13.57 27.10 -21.30
C PHE A 367 14.49 26.80 -22.49
N PRO A 368 14.00 26.16 -23.58
CA PRO A 368 14.81 25.94 -24.77
C PRO A 368 15.18 27.29 -25.39
N ALA A 369 16.47 27.59 -25.51
CA ALA A 369 16.88 28.88 -26.05
C ALA A 369 16.75 28.89 -27.58
N THR A 370 16.13 29.94 -28.11
CA THR A 370 16.02 30.20 -29.56
C THR A 370 17.40 30.52 -30.13
N VAL A 371 18.16 29.47 -30.45
CA VAL A 371 19.60 29.53 -30.71
C VAL A 371 19.98 28.81 -32.01
N TYR A 372 20.86 29.46 -32.78
CA TYR A 372 21.48 28.89 -33.99
C TYR A 372 23.00 29.01 -33.95
N LYS A 373 23.68 28.05 -34.60
CA LYS A 373 25.16 28.03 -34.73
C LYS A 373 25.59 29.04 -35.79
N THR A 374 26.65 29.80 -35.52
CA THR A 374 27.25 30.77 -36.45
C THR A 374 28.76 30.57 -36.58
N THR A 375 29.37 31.22 -37.55
CA THR A 375 30.83 31.30 -37.71
C THR A 375 31.42 32.45 -36.88
N PRO A 376 32.63 32.31 -36.31
CA PRO A 376 33.29 33.42 -35.65
C PRO A 376 33.56 34.59 -36.61
N PRO A 377 33.52 35.85 -36.15
CA PRO A 377 33.90 37.03 -36.94
C PRO A 377 35.44 37.21 -37.04
N GLY A 378 36.21 36.11 -37.10
CA GLY A 378 37.67 36.11 -37.06
C GLY A 378 38.26 34.69 -37.05
N LEU A 379 39.57 34.57 -36.79
CA LEU A 379 40.23 33.25 -36.72
C LEU A 379 39.61 32.35 -35.65
N SER A 380 39.33 31.10 -36.01
CA SER A 380 38.80 30.08 -35.11
C SER A 380 39.91 29.46 -34.25
N THR A 381 39.75 29.49 -32.93
CA THR A 381 40.45 28.57 -32.01
C THR A 381 39.85 27.15 -32.14
N PRO A 382 40.65 26.07 -32.09
CA PRO A 382 40.13 24.71 -32.22
C PRO A 382 39.06 24.33 -31.19
N ASP A 383 39.22 24.82 -29.96
CA ASP A 383 38.41 24.44 -28.79
C ASP A 383 37.12 25.28 -28.63
N SER A 384 36.60 25.95 -29.67
CA SER A 384 35.56 26.99 -29.50
C SER A 384 34.48 27.05 -30.58
N LEU A 385 33.22 27.21 -30.16
CA LEU A 385 32.02 27.20 -31.00
C LEU A 385 31.14 28.45 -30.73
N TRP A 386 30.43 28.96 -31.74
CA TRP A 386 29.74 30.27 -31.70
C TRP A 386 28.24 30.19 -32.02
N TYR A 387 27.43 30.98 -31.31
CA TYR A 387 25.97 30.91 -31.26
C TYR A 387 25.33 32.29 -30.93
N ILE A 388 24.01 32.47 -31.18
CA ILE A 388 23.24 33.70 -30.92
C ILE A 388 21.88 33.36 -30.26
N TRP A 389 21.36 34.22 -29.38
CA TRP A 389 20.05 34.14 -28.69
C TRP A 389 19.30 35.50 -28.76
N ARG A 390 17.97 35.50 -28.58
CA ARG A 390 17.09 36.69 -28.59
C ARG A 390 16.35 36.80 -27.26
N SER A 391 16.49 37.90 -26.51
CA SER A 391 15.89 37.98 -25.16
C SER A 391 14.52 38.65 -25.09
N GLU A 392 14.20 39.61 -25.96
CA GLU A 392 12.89 40.30 -25.99
C GLU A 392 11.72 39.42 -26.46
N GLU A 393 12.00 38.38 -27.25
CA GLU A 393 11.00 37.34 -27.60
C GLU A 393 10.67 36.43 -26.39
N ASP A 394 11.59 36.35 -25.42
CA ASP A 394 11.57 35.42 -24.30
C ASP A 394 11.18 36.09 -22.95
N LEU A 395 11.36 37.41 -22.79
CA LEU A 395 11.21 38.16 -21.52
C LEU A 395 10.62 39.56 -21.74
N LYS A 396 9.61 39.98 -20.95
CA LYS A 396 8.92 41.26 -21.14
C LYS A 396 8.38 41.90 -19.85
N GLY A 397 8.97 43.03 -19.45
CA GLY A 397 8.41 43.93 -18.43
C GLY A 397 8.67 43.54 -16.96
N ASP A 398 9.66 42.68 -16.71
CA ASP A 398 10.11 42.26 -15.38
C ASP A 398 11.61 42.57 -15.21
N ASP A 399 12.08 42.92 -14.00
CA ASP A 399 13.52 42.93 -13.70
C ASP A 399 14.00 41.49 -13.50
N PHE A 400 14.97 41.10 -14.31
CA PHE A 400 15.80 39.93 -14.14
C PHE A 400 17.30 40.29 -14.15
N SER A 401 17.74 40.91 -13.07
CA SER A 401 19.13 41.05 -12.59
C SER A 401 20.07 39.85 -12.75
N ASN A 402 19.56 38.65 -13.02
CA ASN A 402 20.35 37.41 -13.08
C ASN A 402 19.82 36.41 -14.12
N ILE A 403 19.90 36.75 -15.40
CA ILE A 403 19.72 35.80 -16.51
C ILE A 403 20.90 34.84 -16.59
N LEU A 404 20.62 33.54 -16.79
CA LEU A 404 21.63 32.51 -17.05
C LEU A 404 21.38 31.80 -18.38
N LEU A 405 22.47 31.48 -19.08
CA LEU A 405 22.49 30.62 -20.26
C LEU A 405 23.22 29.31 -19.93
N ARG A 406 22.74 28.18 -20.45
CA ARG A 406 23.22 26.83 -20.17
C ARG A 406 23.55 26.05 -21.44
N VAL A 407 24.62 25.26 -21.37
CA VAL A 407 25.05 24.29 -22.40
C VAL A 407 25.40 22.94 -21.78
N SER A 408 24.94 21.85 -22.38
CA SER A 408 25.20 20.47 -21.93
C SER A 408 25.59 19.52 -23.06
N SER A 409 26.25 18.40 -22.71
CA SER A 409 26.81 17.43 -23.67
C SER A 409 26.41 15.95 -23.41
N TYR A 410 25.28 15.71 -22.76
CA TYR A 410 24.82 14.37 -22.33
C TYR A 410 24.64 13.38 -23.50
N GLY A 411 25.03 12.12 -23.27
CA GLY A 411 24.89 11.01 -24.22
C GLY A 411 25.15 9.63 -23.62
N ASP A 412 24.74 8.57 -24.33
CA ASP A 412 25.03 7.15 -24.08
C ASP A 412 25.07 6.71 -22.60
N ALA A 413 24.00 7.04 -21.86
CA ALA A 413 23.80 6.71 -20.45
C ALA A 413 24.87 7.25 -19.47
N THR A 414 25.41 8.44 -19.75
CA THR A 414 26.28 9.19 -18.82
C THR A 414 25.70 10.55 -18.45
N ILE A 415 25.90 10.97 -17.19
CA ILE A 415 25.62 12.33 -16.70
C ILE A 415 26.89 13.16 -16.85
N GLY A 416 26.88 14.15 -17.74
CA GLY A 416 28.05 14.96 -18.07
C GLY A 416 28.02 16.36 -17.45
N ARG A 417 29.18 17.03 -17.41
CA ARG A 417 29.27 18.43 -17.00
C ARG A 417 28.41 19.35 -17.86
N VAL A 418 27.94 20.41 -17.21
CA VAL A 418 27.11 21.48 -17.75
C VAL A 418 27.86 22.79 -17.62
N ALA A 419 27.91 23.58 -18.68
CA ALA A 419 28.36 24.95 -18.63
C ALA A 419 27.17 25.87 -18.35
N ILE A 420 27.37 26.88 -17.50
CA ILE A 420 26.44 27.97 -17.30
C ILE A 420 27.23 29.28 -17.47
N SER A 421 26.61 30.30 -18.06
CA SER A 421 27.18 31.65 -18.08
C SER A 421 27.29 32.22 -16.65
N LYS A 422 27.98 33.35 -16.49
CA LYS A 422 27.70 34.19 -15.31
C LYS A 422 26.28 34.77 -15.42
N PRO A 423 25.65 35.17 -14.31
CA PRO A 423 24.46 36.00 -14.35
C PRO A 423 24.75 37.35 -15.02
N PHE A 424 23.78 37.84 -15.80
CA PHE A 424 23.76 39.19 -16.36
C PHE A 424 22.35 39.81 -16.23
N HIS A 425 22.27 41.13 -16.23
CA HIS A 425 21.09 41.91 -15.87
C HIS A 425 20.24 42.33 -17.09
N VAL A 426 18.91 42.31 -16.93
CA VAL A 426 17.86 42.82 -17.84
C VAL A 426 16.73 43.43 -16.97
N ASP A 427 16.52 44.76 -16.88
CA ASP A 427 15.88 45.50 -15.73
C ASP A 427 14.44 46.08 -15.91
N ASN A 428 13.63 46.25 -14.81
CA ASN A 428 12.33 46.98 -14.67
C ASN A 428 11.75 47.47 -13.24
N ASN A 429 12.30 47.26 -12.01
CA ASN A 429 11.47 47.18 -10.72
C ASN A 429 11.46 48.35 -9.63
N GLN A 430 10.54 48.34 -8.61
CA GLN A 430 10.35 49.33 -7.47
C GLN A 430 9.74 48.77 -6.09
N PRO A 431 9.68 49.54 -4.94
CA PRO A 431 9.45 49.03 -3.53
C PRO A 431 8.52 49.80 -2.47
N PRO A 432 8.23 49.26 -1.23
CA PRO A 432 7.15 49.71 -0.26
C PRO A 432 7.53 50.04 1.25
N SER A 433 6.56 50.27 2.19
CA SER A 433 6.81 50.62 3.66
C SER A 433 5.66 50.39 4.73
N ILE A 434 5.90 50.53 6.07
CA ILE A 434 4.93 50.25 7.21
C ILE A 434 5.14 51.03 8.57
N GLN A 435 4.13 51.08 9.46
CA GLN A 435 4.12 51.62 10.85
C GLN A 435 3.33 50.74 11.91
N ILE A 436 3.65 50.87 13.23
CA ILE A 436 2.90 50.30 14.40
C ILE A 436 2.10 51.40 15.15
N LEU A 437 0.92 51.04 15.70
CA LEU A 437 -0.01 51.94 16.41
C LEU A 437 -0.11 51.72 17.94
N ARG A 438 -0.41 50.51 18.43
CA ARG A 438 -0.59 50.22 19.88
C ARG A 438 -0.45 48.73 20.23
N THR A 439 -0.37 48.38 21.53
CA THR A 439 -0.30 46.99 22.04
C THR A 439 -1.14 46.73 23.30
N ARG A 440 -1.53 45.46 23.55
CA ARG A 440 -2.24 44.96 24.74
C ARG A 440 -1.89 43.48 25.03
N GLU A 441 -1.88 43.04 26.29
CA GLU A 441 -1.79 41.64 26.71
C GLU A 441 -3.16 41.14 27.23
N ASN A 442 -3.57 39.93 26.84
CA ASN A 442 -4.74 39.17 27.30
C ASN A 442 -4.33 37.67 27.41
N GLU A 443 -5.15 36.72 26.94
CA GLU A 443 -4.73 35.32 26.70
C GLU A 443 -3.63 35.19 25.62
N PHE A 444 -3.43 36.25 24.84
CA PHE A 444 -2.37 36.45 23.85
C PHE A 444 -2.10 37.96 23.70
N PHE A 445 -1.07 38.33 22.92
CA PHE A 445 -0.64 39.72 22.77
C PHE A 445 -1.21 40.37 21.48
N GLU A 446 -1.93 41.49 21.59
CA GLU A 446 -2.48 42.26 20.45
C GLU A 446 -1.51 43.38 19.99
N ILE A 447 -1.39 43.58 18.67
CA ILE A 447 -0.56 44.62 18.03
C ILE A 447 -1.29 45.20 16.81
N TYR A 448 -1.33 46.53 16.65
CA TYR A 448 -2.09 47.21 15.57
C TYR A 448 -1.15 47.97 14.61
N TYR A 449 -1.40 48.02 13.28
CA TYR A 449 -0.43 48.48 12.24
C TYR A 449 -1.03 49.24 11.02
N LYS A 450 -0.17 49.83 10.15
CA LYS A 450 -0.52 50.48 8.85
C LYS A 450 0.58 50.40 7.74
N ILE A 451 0.24 50.21 6.45
CA ILE A 451 1.13 50.01 5.26
C ILE A 451 1.06 51.16 4.21
N SER A 452 2.06 51.29 3.29
CA SER A 452 2.05 52.14 2.08
C SER A 452 2.93 51.59 0.92
N ASP A 453 2.51 51.77 -0.35
CA ASP A 453 3.11 51.22 -1.59
C ASP A 453 2.82 52.11 -2.85
N PRO A 454 3.66 52.16 -3.92
CA PRO A 454 3.39 52.94 -5.14
C PRO A 454 2.83 52.17 -6.35
N GLU A 455 3.15 50.89 -6.50
CA GLU A 455 2.79 50.05 -7.67
C GLU A 455 1.38 49.43 -7.55
N GLU A 456 0.75 49.55 -6.36
CA GLU A 456 -0.47 48.86 -5.93
C GLU A 456 -0.31 47.32 -5.92
N ASP A 457 0.91 46.86 -5.60
CA ASP A 457 1.33 45.46 -5.61
C ASP A 457 0.88 44.72 -4.32
N LEU A 458 0.90 43.38 -4.32
CA LEU A 458 0.41 42.58 -3.18
C LEU A 458 1.44 42.45 -2.04
N ILE A 459 1.19 43.11 -0.91
CA ILE A 459 2.14 43.21 0.20
C ILE A 459 2.05 42.02 1.18
N SER A 460 3.19 41.59 1.73
CA SER A 460 3.28 40.59 2.79
C SER A 460 4.08 41.09 4.00
N LEU A 461 3.68 40.71 5.22
CA LEU A 461 4.34 41.12 6.47
C LEU A 461 5.09 39.99 7.17
N GLN A 462 6.34 40.26 7.55
CA GLN A 462 7.10 39.47 8.51
C GLN A 462 7.00 40.09 9.92
N VAL A 463 6.82 39.24 10.94
CA VAL A 463 6.75 39.61 12.37
C VAL A 463 7.74 38.75 13.17
N ASP A 464 8.65 39.42 13.89
CA ASP A 464 9.69 38.79 14.72
C ASP A 464 9.65 39.34 16.16
N TYR A 465 10.09 38.56 17.16
CA TYR A 465 10.27 38.98 18.55
C TYR A 465 11.75 38.87 19.01
N SER A 466 12.09 39.44 20.18
CA SER A 466 13.45 39.41 20.74
C SER A 466 13.45 39.43 22.28
N THR A 467 14.03 38.41 22.93
CA THR A 467 14.23 38.29 24.39
C THR A 467 15.54 38.92 24.89
N ASN A 468 16.27 39.63 24.03
CA ASN A 468 17.55 40.28 24.35
C ASN A 468 17.63 41.71 23.79
N GLU A 469 16.62 42.53 24.11
CA GLU A 469 16.57 43.98 23.84
C GLU A 469 16.59 44.36 22.34
N GLY A 470 16.42 43.40 21.42
CA GLY A 470 16.52 43.60 19.98
C GLY A 470 17.88 43.24 19.35
N ARG A 471 18.80 42.60 20.11
CA ARG A 471 20.12 42.19 19.60
C ARG A 471 20.04 40.99 18.64
N SER A 472 19.12 40.06 18.88
CA SER A 472 18.77 38.97 17.96
C SER A 472 17.26 38.78 17.89
N TRP A 473 16.75 38.35 16.74
CA TRP A 473 15.32 38.28 16.45
C TRP A 473 14.91 36.86 16.06
N GLN A 474 13.78 36.40 16.58
CA GLN A 474 13.17 35.08 16.33
C GLN A 474 11.78 35.27 15.73
N ARG A 475 11.28 34.33 14.92
CA ARG A 475 9.95 34.47 14.28
C ARG A 475 8.85 34.33 15.34
N ALA A 476 7.86 35.23 15.33
CA ALA A 476 6.76 35.24 16.29
C ALA A 476 5.64 34.25 15.89
N THR A 477 5.15 33.44 16.84
CA THR A 477 4.00 32.54 16.67
C THR A 477 2.69 33.34 16.71
N ILE A 478 2.17 33.71 15.54
CA ILE A 478 0.99 34.59 15.39
C ILE A 478 -0.27 33.86 14.88
N SER A 479 -1.44 34.48 15.06
CA SER A 479 -2.70 34.05 14.42
C SER A 479 -2.97 34.80 13.12
N GLY A 480 -3.58 34.14 12.15
CA GLY A 480 -4.07 34.75 10.90
C GLY A 480 -3.05 34.71 9.76
N ASP A 481 -3.50 35.13 8.58
CA ASP A 481 -2.62 35.34 7.42
C ASP A 481 -2.23 36.83 7.36
N LEU A 482 -0.99 37.10 6.94
CA LEU A 482 -0.44 38.43 6.70
C LEU A 482 0.30 38.49 5.35
N THR A 483 -0.05 37.59 4.42
CA THR A 483 0.49 37.53 3.06
C THR A 483 -0.54 37.95 2.04
N ASN A 484 -0.09 38.55 0.94
CA ASN A 484 -0.95 39.06 -0.14
C ASN A 484 -2.05 40.02 0.35
N LEU A 485 -1.72 40.84 1.36
CA LEU A 485 -2.56 41.94 1.81
C LEU A 485 -2.80 42.88 0.63
N SER A 486 -4.07 43.10 0.30
CA SER A 486 -4.46 44.04 -0.73
C SER A 486 -4.56 45.46 -0.15
N PRO A 487 -4.69 46.52 -0.97
CA PRO A 487 -4.79 47.89 -0.48
C PRO A 487 -5.93 48.17 0.53
N VAL A 488 -6.94 47.30 0.64
CA VAL A 488 -7.99 47.41 1.69
C VAL A 488 -7.58 46.80 3.04
N ASP A 489 -6.56 45.93 3.06
CA ASP A 489 -6.06 45.23 4.25
C ASP A 489 -4.84 45.95 4.88
N TYR A 490 -4.50 47.15 4.39
CA TYR A 490 -3.33 47.92 4.79
C TYR A 490 -3.38 48.51 6.22
N GLU A 491 -4.49 48.32 6.96
CA GLU A 491 -4.59 48.60 8.40
C GLU A 491 -5.20 47.39 9.13
N GLY A 492 -4.61 46.95 10.24
CA GLY A 492 -5.07 45.72 10.91
C GLY A 492 -4.54 45.47 12.32
N VAL A 493 -4.81 44.26 12.82
CA VAL A 493 -4.37 43.74 14.13
C VAL A 493 -3.71 42.37 13.98
N ILE A 494 -2.71 42.11 14.82
CA ILE A 494 -1.92 40.87 14.88
C ILE A 494 -2.03 40.33 16.30
N HIS A 495 -2.30 39.03 16.45
CA HIS A 495 -2.27 38.34 17.74
C HIS A 495 -1.03 37.45 17.82
N TRP A 496 -0.27 37.55 18.92
CA TRP A 496 0.96 36.80 19.17
C TRP A 496 0.84 35.90 20.40
N TYR A 497 1.07 34.61 20.21
CA TYR A 497 1.12 33.60 21.27
C TYR A 497 2.54 33.48 21.82
N SER A 498 2.95 34.50 22.59
CA SER A 498 4.20 34.53 23.36
C SER A 498 4.43 33.28 24.22
N ASP A 499 3.36 32.55 24.54
CA ASP A 499 3.36 31.40 25.41
C ASP A 499 4.14 30.19 24.88
N PHE A 500 4.20 30.02 23.56
CA PHE A 500 4.99 28.95 22.90
C PHE A 500 6.41 29.41 22.55
N ASP A 501 6.64 30.72 22.53
CA ASP A 501 7.87 31.34 22.06
C ASP A 501 8.87 31.62 23.20
N VAL A 502 8.41 32.07 24.36
CA VAL A 502 9.28 32.57 25.44
C VAL A 502 9.28 31.61 26.64
N THR A 503 10.47 31.12 27.02
CA THR A 503 10.63 30.22 28.17
C THR A 503 10.38 30.95 29.50
N SER A 504 9.94 30.25 30.55
CA SER A 504 9.71 30.85 31.88
C SER A 504 10.94 31.55 32.48
N VAL A 505 12.15 31.13 32.09
CA VAL A 505 13.42 31.79 32.47
C VAL A 505 13.60 33.14 31.74
N GLU A 506 13.06 33.29 30.53
CA GLU A 506 13.19 34.51 29.71
C GLU A 506 12.08 35.53 29.91
N ARG A 507 10.88 35.12 30.35
CA ARG A 507 9.73 36.03 30.60
C ARG A 507 10.01 37.12 31.63
N ASN A 508 10.98 36.87 32.51
CA ASN A 508 11.51 37.81 33.50
C ASN A 508 12.45 38.89 32.88
N LYS A 509 12.38 39.14 31.57
CA LYS A 509 13.19 40.11 30.81
C LYS A 509 12.31 40.90 29.83
N PRO A 510 12.69 42.13 29.46
CA PRO A 510 11.97 42.90 28.44
C PRO A 510 12.07 42.24 27.07
N VAL A 511 10.92 42.09 26.40
CA VAL A 511 10.80 41.50 25.05
C VAL A 511 10.39 42.59 24.05
N LYS A 512 10.94 42.57 22.82
CA LYS A 512 10.56 43.49 21.72
C LYS A 512 10.01 42.75 20.51
N ILE A 513 9.31 43.46 19.62
CA ILE A 513 8.74 42.95 18.35
C ILE A 513 9.16 43.85 17.18
N ARG A 514 9.29 43.28 15.98
CA ARG A 514 9.63 43.95 14.72
C ARG A 514 8.68 43.51 13.61
N ILE A 515 8.29 44.44 12.73
CA ILE A 515 7.46 44.17 11.54
C ILE A 515 8.16 44.69 10.27
N ILE A 516 8.06 43.95 9.16
CA ILE A 516 8.72 44.25 7.87
C ILE A 516 7.72 44.02 6.71
N PRO A 517 7.52 44.98 5.79
CA PRO A 517 6.67 44.83 4.59
C PRO A 517 7.48 44.40 3.35
N LYS A 518 6.82 43.74 2.40
CA LYS A 518 7.47 43.22 1.18
C LYS A 518 6.49 43.01 0.01
N ASP A 519 6.91 43.39 -1.19
CA ASP A 519 6.34 43.09 -2.53
C ASP A 519 7.36 42.19 -3.30
N ARG A 520 7.73 42.56 -4.54
CA ARG A 520 8.88 42.01 -5.28
C ARG A 520 10.23 42.38 -4.62
N ASP A 521 10.38 43.63 -4.22
CA ASP A 521 11.51 44.20 -3.49
C ASP A 521 11.34 44.04 -1.97
N ARG A 522 12.03 44.86 -1.14
CA ARG A 522 11.92 44.83 0.33
C ARG A 522 11.69 46.23 0.90
N GLY A 523 10.60 46.37 1.66
CA GLY A 523 10.23 47.64 2.26
C GLY A 523 10.82 47.94 3.63
N ILE A 524 10.54 49.17 4.09
CA ILE A 524 11.11 49.78 5.30
C ILE A 524 10.45 49.22 6.58
N PRO A 525 11.21 48.73 7.58
CA PRO A 525 10.67 48.05 8.76
C PRO A 525 10.44 48.96 9.99
N VAL A 526 9.69 48.44 10.98
CA VAL A 526 9.33 49.11 12.25
C VAL A 526 9.56 48.20 13.47
N ILE A 527 9.83 48.78 14.65
CA ILE A 527 10.17 48.07 15.91
C ILE A 527 9.31 48.60 17.08
N SER A 528 8.94 47.73 18.02
CA SER A 528 8.15 48.06 19.22
C SER A 528 8.97 48.55 20.41
N ARG A 529 8.27 49.14 21.39
CA ARG A 529 8.72 49.26 22.79
C ARG A 529 8.87 47.89 23.46
N ASP A 530 9.49 47.89 24.65
CA ASP A 530 9.60 46.71 25.53
C ASP A 530 8.24 46.24 26.07
N LEU A 531 8.13 44.91 26.23
CA LEU A 531 6.96 44.15 26.66
C LEU A 531 7.36 43.20 27.81
N LEU A 532 6.40 42.82 28.67
CA LEU A 532 6.56 41.89 29.79
C LEU A 532 5.53 40.74 29.65
N LEU A 533 5.73 39.60 30.34
CA LEU A 533 4.95 38.36 30.13
C LEU A 533 4.69 37.58 31.44
N ASN A 534 3.58 36.83 31.50
CA ASN A 534 3.10 36.03 32.65
C ASN A 534 3.51 34.54 32.57
N ASP A 535 3.34 33.70 33.61
CA ASP A 535 4.00 32.36 33.75
C ASP A 535 3.07 31.12 33.55
N PRO A 536 3.51 29.98 32.94
CA PRO A 536 2.63 28.89 32.48
C PRO A 536 2.60 27.58 33.34
N PHE A 537 1.60 26.71 33.11
CA PHE A 537 1.30 25.51 33.91
C PHE A 537 1.45 24.14 33.16
N TYR A 538 2.01 23.14 33.87
CA TYR A 538 2.05 21.68 33.58
C TYR A 538 2.82 21.15 32.35
N SER A 539 3.27 19.89 32.46
CA SER A 539 3.98 19.14 31.42
C SER A 539 3.13 17.99 30.84
N LYS A 540 3.38 17.63 29.58
CA LYS A 540 2.47 16.82 28.74
C LYS A 540 3.25 15.81 27.90
N LEU A 541 2.84 14.54 27.91
CA LEU A 541 3.38 13.51 27.02
C LEU A 541 2.68 13.55 25.65
N THR A 542 3.42 13.28 24.58
CA THR A 542 3.00 13.47 23.18
C THR A 542 2.15 12.33 22.63
N LYS A 543 1.27 12.67 21.67
CA LYS A 543 0.66 11.68 20.76
C LYS A 543 1.73 11.08 19.85
N GLY A 544 1.59 9.80 19.52
CA GLY A 544 2.40 9.10 18.53
C GLY A 544 1.77 7.75 18.17
N GLU A 545 1.99 7.29 16.94
CA GLU A 545 1.62 5.96 16.46
C GLU A 545 2.73 4.95 16.76
N GLU A 546 2.37 3.70 17.04
CA GLU A 546 3.30 2.60 17.32
C GLU A 546 2.86 1.35 16.52
N THR A 547 3.80 0.64 15.90
CA THR A 547 3.55 -0.56 15.08
C THR A 547 4.46 -1.71 15.48
N GLY A 548 3.91 -2.91 15.69
CA GLY A 548 4.64 -4.10 16.17
C GLY A 548 4.33 -4.43 17.63
N ASP A 549 5.28 -5.03 18.36
CA ASP A 549 5.18 -5.26 19.80
C ASP A 549 5.30 -3.92 20.55
N ILE A 550 4.24 -3.52 21.24
CA ILE A 550 4.10 -2.18 21.84
C ILE A 550 4.89 -2.09 23.16
N SER A 551 5.76 -1.09 23.28
CA SER A 551 6.73 -0.94 24.39
C SER A 551 6.32 0.15 25.38
N VAL A 552 5.55 -0.20 26.42
CA VAL A 552 5.07 0.77 27.43
C VAL A 552 6.08 0.93 28.56
N ARG A 553 6.52 2.17 28.81
CA ARG A 553 7.38 2.54 29.95
C ARG A 553 6.60 3.30 31.02
N TYR A 554 6.83 2.98 32.29
CA TYR A 554 6.26 3.69 33.43
C TYR A 554 7.24 3.74 34.62
N ASN A 555 7.03 4.72 35.51
CA ASN A 555 7.81 4.91 36.73
C ASN A 555 7.03 4.35 37.93
N PHE A 556 7.72 3.72 38.87
CA PHE A 556 7.10 3.23 40.12
C PHE A 556 8.04 3.36 41.31
N ALA A 557 7.47 3.30 42.51
CA ALA A 557 8.20 3.50 43.76
C ALA A 557 9.23 2.37 44.04
N LEU A 558 10.26 2.69 44.83
CA LEU A 558 11.38 1.78 45.11
C LEU A 558 10.99 0.56 45.95
N ASP A 559 9.87 0.63 46.66
CA ASP A 559 9.36 -0.36 47.62
C ASP A 559 8.33 -1.35 47.04
N ASP A 560 7.67 -1.06 45.91
CA ASP A 560 6.68 -1.98 45.34
C ASP A 560 7.32 -3.24 44.71
N THR A 561 6.63 -4.37 44.89
CA THR A 561 6.98 -5.72 44.43
C THR A 561 5.84 -6.42 43.69
N THR A 562 4.75 -5.72 43.37
CA THR A 562 3.60 -6.27 42.63
C THR A 562 3.85 -6.25 41.13
N SER A 563 3.40 -7.30 40.43
CA SER A 563 3.40 -7.34 38.96
C SER A 563 2.10 -6.73 38.43
N PRO A 564 2.13 -5.86 37.41
CA PRO A 564 0.92 -5.26 36.87
C PRO A 564 0.05 -6.29 36.14
N ILE A 565 -1.27 -6.13 36.23
CA ILE A 565 -2.23 -6.86 35.40
C ILE A 565 -2.41 -6.08 34.09
N THR A 566 -2.22 -6.74 32.95
CA THR A 566 -2.27 -6.11 31.62
C THR A 566 -3.46 -6.62 30.80
N GLN A 567 -4.31 -5.71 30.35
CA GLN A 567 -5.54 -6.01 29.62
C GLN A 567 -5.68 -5.15 28.36
N TYR A 568 -6.29 -5.69 27.30
CA TYR A 568 -6.56 -4.97 26.06
C TYR A 568 -8.06 -4.95 25.72
N SER A 569 -8.49 -4.01 24.88
CA SER A 569 -9.89 -3.85 24.44
C SER A 569 -9.96 -3.49 22.96
N ILE A 570 -10.92 -4.05 22.22
CA ILE A 570 -11.12 -3.80 20.78
C ILE A 570 -12.43 -3.05 20.45
N ASP A 571 -13.20 -2.63 21.45
CA ASP A 571 -14.51 -1.96 21.28
C ASP A 571 -14.55 -0.54 21.88
N GLY A 572 -13.37 0.03 22.15
CA GLY A 572 -13.20 1.33 22.78
C GLY A 572 -13.38 1.31 24.30
N GLY A 573 -13.13 0.16 24.97
CA GLY A 573 -13.07 0.05 26.43
C GLY A 573 -14.33 -0.50 27.10
N LYS A 574 -15.26 -1.07 26.34
CA LYS A 574 -16.54 -1.62 26.86
C LYS A 574 -16.38 -3.07 27.29
N THR A 575 -15.51 -3.82 26.62
CA THR A 575 -15.05 -5.17 27.03
C THR A 575 -13.53 -5.24 27.03
N TRP A 576 -12.98 -6.11 27.88
CA TRP A 576 -11.54 -6.22 28.13
C TRP A 576 -11.10 -7.69 28.22
N GLU A 577 -9.97 -8.00 27.61
CA GLU A 577 -9.30 -9.31 27.60
C GLU A 577 -7.86 -9.18 28.14
N ASN A 578 -7.19 -10.29 28.47
CA ASN A 578 -5.81 -10.25 29.01
C ASN A 578 -4.77 -10.15 27.88
N ALA A 579 -3.78 -9.29 28.05
CA ALA A 579 -2.72 -9.03 27.05
C ALA A 579 -1.50 -9.96 27.21
N SER A 580 -0.91 -10.39 26.10
CA SER A 580 0.29 -11.23 26.06
C SER A 580 1.58 -10.41 26.20
N ILE A 581 2.34 -10.57 27.28
CA ILE A 581 3.62 -9.86 27.47
C ILE A 581 4.81 -10.75 27.10
N THR A 582 5.79 -10.20 26.37
CA THR A 582 7.00 -10.91 25.86
C THR A 582 8.28 -10.58 26.62
N ASP A 583 8.51 -9.30 26.93
CA ASP A 583 9.70 -8.82 27.66
C ASP A 583 9.27 -7.91 28.83
N MET A 584 10.00 -8.00 29.94
CA MET A 584 9.92 -7.04 31.05
C MET A 584 11.34 -6.64 31.48
N LYS A 585 11.68 -5.34 31.32
CA LYS A 585 12.97 -4.78 31.75
C LYS A 585 12.77 -3.80 32.89
N ILE A 586 13.60 -3.92 33.93
CA ILE A 586 13.54 -3.09 35.14
C ILE A 586 14.89 -2.42 35.37
N GLU A 587 14.91 -1.09 35.38
CA GLU A 587 16.08 -0.27 35.72
C GLU A 587 15.87 0.42 37.07
N LYS A 588 16.92 0.49 37.90
CA LYS A 588 16.90 1.26 39.16
C LYS A 588 17.49 2.65 38.94
N ALA A 589 16.75 3.69 39.31
CA ALA A 589 17.26 5.05 39.50
C ALA A 589 17.28 5.39 41.00
N GLN A 590 17.91 6.50 41.39
CA GLN A 590 18.13 6.84 42.80
C GLN A 590 16.84 6.96 43.64
N ASN A 591 15.75 7.47 43.06
CA ASN A 591 14.49 7.73 43.77
C ASN A 591 13.28 6.94 43.25
N PHE A 592 13.43 6.13 42.20
CA PHE A 592 12.34 5.36 41.58
C PHE A 592 12.87 4.18 40.76
N LYS A 593 12.02 3.18 40.49
CA LYS A 593 12.28 2.14 39.47
C LYS A 593 11.60 2.54 38.16
N LYS A 594 12.24 2.22 37.03
CA LYS A 594 11.63 2.28 35.70
C LYS A 594 11.31 0.85 35.26
N ALA A 595 10.09 0.61 34.78
CA ALA A 595 9.73 -0.64 34.12
C ALA A 595 9.36 -0.36 32.66
N GLY A 596 9.74 -1.29 31.78
CA GLY A 596 9.21 -1.42 30.43
C GLY A 596 8.56 -2.78 30.25
N ILE A 597 7.36 -2.81 29.68
CA ILE A 597 6.67 -4.03 29.24
C ILE A 597 6.48 -4.01 27.72
N ASN A 598 6.69 -5.15 27.07
CA ASN A 598 6.41 -5.34 25.64
C ASN A 598 5.13 -6.16 25.47
N TRP A 599 4.10 -5.58 24.84
CA TRP A 599 2.85 -6.28 24.49
C TRP A 599 2.95 -6.90 23.09
N ALA A 600 2.79 -8.22 23.02
CA ALA A 600 2.78 -9.01 21.80
C ALA A 600 1.46 -8.87 21.01
N MET A 601 1.13 -7.64 20.61
CA MET A 601 -0.13 -7.25 19.96
C MET A 601 -0.46 -8.14 18.75
N GLY A 602 0.56 -8.49 17.95
CA GLY A 602 0.42 -9.36 16.77
C GLY A 602 0.05 -10.82 17.07
N LYS A 603 0.07 -11.26 18.33
CA LYS A 603 -0.41 -12.58 18.77
C LYS A 603 -1.90 -12.52 19.16
N ASP A 604 -2.31 -11.45 19.81
CA ASP A 604 -3.63 -11.32 20.44
C ASP A 604 -4.69 -10.87 19.41
N ILE A 605 -4.41 -9.84 18.62
CA ILE A 605 -5.38 -9.27 17.65
C ILE A 605 -5.58 -10.17 16.41
N ASN A 606 -4.60 -11.02 16.06
CA ASN A 606 -4.64 -11.89 14.87
C ASN A 606 -5.61 -13.08 14.94
N GLY A 607 -6.58 -13.09 15.87
CA GLY A 607 -7.68 -14.06 15.89
C GLY A 607 -8.50 -14.08 14.58
N TYR A 608 -8.60 -12.95 13.89
CA TYR A 608 -9.27 -12.84 12.59
C TYR A 608 -8.55 -13.61 11.48
N HIS A 609 -7.21 -13.64 11.48
CA HIS A 609 -6.44 -14.38 10.47
C HIS A 609 -6.79 -15.87 10.56
N LYS A 610 -6.72 -16.45 11.77
CA LYS A 610 -7.08 -17.85 12.03
C LYS A 610 -8.48 -18.22 11.55
N ARG A 611 -9.45 -17.28 11.63
CA ARG A 611 -10.81 -17.49 11.12
C ARG A 611 -10.87 -17.49 9.60
N MET A 612 -10.20 -16.54 8.93
CA MET A 612 -10.22 -16.49 7.46
C MET A 612 -9.35 -17.57 6.83
N GLU A 613 -8.19 -17.89 7.41
CA GLU A 613 -7.38 -19.06 7.09
C GLU A 613 -8.19 -20.36 7.24
N ALA A 614 -8.97 -20.50 8.33
CA ALA A 614 -9.86 -21.64 8.52
C ALA A 614 -10.95 -21.73 7.44
N VAL A 615 -11.53 -20.60 7.01
CA VAL A 615 -12.50 -20.60 5.90
C VAL A 615 -11.82 -20.93 4.57
N ALA A 616 -10.67 -20.33 4.25
CA ALA A 616 -9.92 -20.60 3.03
C ALA A 616 -9.48 -22.07 2.95
N PHE A 617 -8.93 -22.63 4.04
CA PHE A 617 -8.63 -24.05 4.20
C PHE A 617 -9.88 -24.91 3.98
N SER A 618 -11.03 -24.50 4.52
CA SER A 618 -12.30 -25.24 4.38
C SER A 618 -12.86 -25.19 2.96
N LEU A 619 -12.69 -24.08 2.24
CA LEU A 619 -13.10 -23.94 0.85
C LEU A 619 -12.23 -24.82 -0.07
N ASP A 620 -10.91 -24.84 0.14
CA ASP A 620 -10.00 -25.71 -0.60
C ASP A 620 -10.29 -27.21 -0.36
N TYR A 621 -10.62 -27.58 0.89
CA TYR A 621 -11.01 -28.95 1.24
C TYR A 621 -12.39 -29.38 0.70
N ILE A 622 -13.24 -28.42 0.29
CA ILE A 622 -14.56 -28.67 -0.35
C ILE A 622 -14.47 -28.66 -1.88
N GLY A 623 -13.58 -27.85 -2.46
CA GLY A 623 -13.21 -27.89 -3.87
C GLY A 623 -14.36 -27.62 -4.86
N ASP A 624 -15.14 -26.54 -4.66
CA ASP A 624 -16.26 -26.21 -5.56
C ASP A 624 -15.97 -25.03 -6.49
N GLU A 625 -15.72 -25.35 -7.76
CA GLU A 625 -15.51 -24.43 -8.88
C GLU A 625 -16.59 -23.33 -9.02
N LYS A 626 -17.83 -23.57 -8.58
CA LYS A 626 -18.93 -22.59 -8.66
C LYS A 626 -18.77 -21.40 -7.72
N ILE A 627 -17.80 -21.47 -6.80
CA ILE A 627 -17.43 -20.39 -5.89
C ILE A 627 -16.50 -19.38 -6.59
N VAL A 628 -15.74 -19.80 -7.60
CA VAL A 628 -14.70 -18.96 -8.25
C VAL A 628 -15.25 -17.64 -8.82
N PRO A 629 -16.40 -17.58 -9.52
CA PRO A 629 -17.00 -16.31 -9.94
C PRO A 629 -17.25 -15.32 -8.78
N GLN A 630 -17.60 -15.81 -7.59
CA GLN A 630 -17.82 -14.96 -6.42
C GLN A 630 -16.50 -14.45 -5.84
N LEU A 631 -15.43 -15.26 -5.85
CA LEU A 631 -14.09 -14.83 -5.44
C LEU A 631 -13.50 -13.79 -6.40
N LEU A 632 -13.77 -13.91 -7.70
CA LEU A 632 -13.34 -12.92 -8.71
C LEU A 632 -13.99 -11.54 -8.47
N LYS A 633 -15.28 -11.46 -8.11
CA LYS A 633 -15.95 -10.19 -7.72
C LYS A 633 -15.42 -9.58 -6.41
N ILE A 634 -14.71 -10.36 -5.60
CA ILE A 634 -14.02 -9.83 -4.40
C ILE A 634 -12.68 -9.23 -4.81
N LEU A 635 -11.95 -9.86 -5.73
CA LEU A 635 -10.68 -9.35 -6.24
C LEU A 635 -10.83 -8.02 -6.99
N THR A 636 -11.91 -7.82 -7.75
CA THR A 636 -12.16 -6.54 -8.43
C THR A 636 -12.43 -5.41 -7.44
N LYS A 637 -13.10 -5.73 -6.31
CA LYS A 637 -13.35 -4.83 -5.18
C LYS A 637 -12.12 -4.45 -4.34
N ARG A 638 -10.92 -4.93 -4.67
CA ARG A 638 -9.63 -4.56 -4.01
C ARG A 638 -9.44 -3.06 -3.74
N LYS A 639 -10.02 -2.18 -4.57
CA LYS A 639 -9.93 -0.71 -4.41
C LYS A 639 -10.80 -0.14 -3.27
N SER A 640 -11.54 -0.96 -2.53
CA SER A 640 -12.40 -0.52 -1.43
C SER A 640 -11.59 0.13 -0.30
N PRO A 641 -12.09 1.21 0.33
CA PRO A 641 -11.52 1.76 1.57
C PRO A 641 -11.86 0.90 2.81
N ILE A 642 -12.73 -0.10 2.68
CA ILE A 642 -13.15 -0.95 3.79
C ILE A 642 -12.14 -2.09 3.95
N MET A 643 -11.44 -2.15 5.09
CA MET A 643 -10.46 -3.21 5.40
C MET A 643 -11.05 -4.62 5.26
N SER A 644 -12.29 -4.86 5.70
CA SER A 644 -12.94 -6.16 5.47
C SER A 644 -13.11 -6.53 4.00
N GLU A 645 -13.17 -5.59 3.04
CA GLU A 645 -13.15 -5.91 1.61
C GLU A 645 -11.72 -6.15 1.08
N ARG A 646 -10.71 -5.45 1.62
CA ARG A 646 -9.29 -5.71 1.31
C ARG A 646 -8.86 -7.10 1.79
N GLN A 647 -9.12 -7.46 3.05
CA GLN A 647 -8.76 -8.78 3.58
C GLN A 647 -9.44 -9.91 2.80
N ARG A 648 -10.71 -9.73 2.40
CA ARG A 648 -11.40 -10.68 1.52
C ARG A 648 -10.68 -10.85 0.17
N ALA A 649 -10.15 -9.77 -0.42
CA ALA A 649 -9.37 -9.83 -1.65
C ALA A 649 -7.99 -10.51 -1.44
N ILE A 650 -7.31 -10.27 -0.31
CA ILE A 650 -6.05 -10.95 0.05
C ILE A 650 -6.25 -12.47 0.17
N GLU A 651 -7.25 -12.91 0.94
CA GLU A 651 -7.50 -14.34 1.13
C GLU A 651 -8.07 -15.03 -0.12
N ALA A 652 -8.83 -14.29 -0.95
CA ALA A 652 -9.19 -14.76 -2.29
C ALA A 652 -7.93 -14.96 -3.15
N ALA A 653 -7.01 -13.99 -3.18
CA ALA A 653 -5.77 -14.08 -3.96
C ALA A 653 -4.90 -15.28 -3.54
N ARG A 654 -4.76 -15.52 -2.22
CA ARG A 654 -4.05 -16.69 -1.66
C ARG A 654 -4.64 -18.05 -2.11
N LEU A 655 -5.95 -18.13 -2.33
CA LEU A 655 -6.59 -19.33 -2.91
C LEU A 655 -6.14 -19.53 -4.37
N PHE A 656 -6.15 -18.47 -5.19
CA PHE A 656 -5.66 -18.52 -6.57
C PHE A 656 -4.14 -18.77 -6.66
N GLU A 657 -3.35 -18.26 -5.71
CA GLU A 657 -1.89 -18.43 -5.65
C GLU A 657 -1.46 -19.90 -5.55
N LYS A 658 -2.19 -20.70 -4.75
CA LYS A 658 -1.94 -22.15 -4.60
C LYS A 658 -2.32 -22.98 -5.83
N ARG A 659 -3.03 -22.38 -6.80
CA ARG A 659 -3.43 -22.97 -8.10
C ARG A 659 -3.98 -24.41 -8.04
N PRO A 660 -4.86 -24.78 -7.08
CA PRO A 660 -5.48 -26.10 -7.06
C PRO A 660 -6.40 -26.28 -8.29
N GLN A 661 -6.53 -27.51 -8.78
CA GLN A 661 -7.18 -27.75 -10.08
C GLN A 661 -8.66 -27.33 -10.11
N TRP A 662 -9.38 -27.40 -8.98
CA TRP A 662 -10.77 -26.94 -8.88
C TRP A 662 -10.92 -25.43 -9.11
N ILE A 663 -9.90 -24.63 -8.76
CA ILE A 663 -9.86 -23.19 -9.05
C ILE A 663 -9.55 -22.95 -10.53
N ILE A 664 -8.66 -23.75 -11.13
CA ILE A 664 -8.35 -23.64 -12.57
C ILE A 664 -9.57 -23.97 -13.42
N ASN A 665 -10.32 -25.03 -13.07
CA ASN A 665 -11.59 -25.34 -13.71
C ASN A 665 -12.60 -24.19 -13.53
N GLY A 666 -12.74 -23.63 -12.32
CA GLY A 666 -13.63 -22.50 -12.05
C GLY A 666 -13.23 -21.22 -12.78
N LEU A 667 -11.94 -20.97 -13.00
CA LEU A 667 -11.43 -19.86 -13.82
C LEU A 667 -11.79 -20.06 -15.30
N ILE A 668 -11.57 -21.27 -15.83
CA ILE A 668 -11.94 -21.62 -17.21
C ILE A 668 -13.45 -21.47 -17.41
N ASN A 669 -14.26 -21.95 -16.47
CA ASN A 669 -15.72 -21.74 -16.45
C ASN A 669 -16.12 -20.25 -16.33
N SER A 670 -15.23 -19.39 -15.82
CA SER A 670 -15.46 -17.93 -15.70
C SER A 670 -15.11 -17.14 -16.97
N LEU A 671 -14.42 -17.74 -17.96
CA LEU A 671 -14.13 -17.11 -19.25
C LEU A 671 -15.40 -16.70 -20.01
N ILE A 672 -16.46 -17.48 -19.86
CA ILE A 672 -17.79 -17.28 -20.47
C ILE A 672 -18.77 -16.54 -19.55
N SER A 673 -18.29 -15.83 -18.53
CA SER A 673 -19.17 -15.08 -17.61
C SER A 673 -19.76 -13.85 -18.30
N GLU A 674 -21.07 -13.64 -18.16
CA GLU A 674 -21.76 -12.42 -18.60
C GLU A 674 -21.36 -11.17 -17.78
N ASP A 675 -20.71 -11.36 -16.63
CA ASP A 675 -20.21 -10.28 -15.78
C ASP A 675 -18.81 -9.83 -16.26
N PRO A 676 -18.63 -8.59 -16.77
CA PRO A 676 -17.37 -8.15 -17.36
C PRO A 676 -16.20 -8.09 -16.38
N GLU A 677 -16.45 -7.87 -15.08
CA GLU A 677 -15.40 -7.84 -14.06
C GLU A 677 -14.88 -9.25 -13.76
N VAL A 678 -15.79 -10.20 -13.57
CA VAL A 678 -15.46 -11.63 -13.39
C VAL A 678 -14.71 -12.15 -14.61
N HIS A 679 -15.27 -11.92 -15.80
CA HIS A 679 -14.72 -12.32 -17.08
C HIS A 679 -13.28 -11.80 -17.27
N THR A 680 -13.09 -10.47 -17.16
CA THR A 680 -11.79 -9.82 -17.37
C THR A 680 -10.73 -10.33 -16.39
N THR A 681 -11.11 -10.50 -15.12
CA THR A 681 -10.21 -10.99 -14.06
C THR A 681 -9.85 -12.46 -14.26
N ALA A 682 -10.77 -13.29 -14.77
CA ALA A 682 -10.51 -14.69 -15.09
C ALA A 682 -9.46 -14.82 -16.22
N VAL A 683 -9.59 -14.04 -17.30
CA VAL A 683 -8.60 -13.99 -18.40
C VAL A 683 -7.22 -13.59 -17.86
N GLN A 684 -7.13 -12.47 -17.15
CA GLN A 684 -5.86 -11.95 -16.61
C GLN A 684 -5.16 -12.96 -15.68
N ILE A 685 -5.89 -13.72 -14.87
CA ILE A 685 -5.31 -14.75 -14.01
C ILE A 685 -4.83 -15.94 -14.85
N LEU A 686 -5.65 -16.43 -15.80
CA LEU A 686 -5.33 -17.59 -16.63
C LEU A 686 -4.11 -17.36 -17.54
N GLU A 687 -3.93 -16.15 -18.08
CA GLU A 687 -2.73 -15.78 -18.86
C GLU A 687 -1.42 -15.98 -18.07
N THR A 688 -1.46 -15.98 -16.73
CA THR A 688 -0.29 -16.24 -15.87
C THR A 688 -0.06 -17.72 -15.53
N ILE A 689 -0.84 -18.65 -16.09
CA ILE A 689 -0.79 -20.08 -15.78
C ILE A 689 -0.28 -20.88 -16.98
N ASP A 690 1.01 -21.22 -16.96
CA ASP A 690 1.56 -22.16 -17.94
C ASP A 690 1.15 -23.61 -17.60
N LYS A 691 0.00 -24.03 -18.15
CA LYS A 691 -0.41 -25.42 -18.24
C LYS A 691 -1.05 -25.73 -19.61
N PRO A 692 -1.03 -26.98 -20.10
CA PRO A 692 -1.61 -27.34 -21.41
C PRO A 692 -3.13 -27.18 -21.48
N ASP A 693 -3.85 -27.48 -20.40
CA ASP A 693 -5.31 -27.33 -20.26
C ASP A 693 -5.73 -25.84 -20.34
N VAL A 694 -5.03 -24.97 -19.60
CA VAL A 694 -5.23 -23.52 -19.66
C VAL A 694 -4.90 -22.95 -21.03
N LYS A 695 -3.78 -23.38 -21.65
CA LYS A 695 -3.41 -22.94 -23.00
C LYS A 695 -4.41 -23.36 -24.08
N ALA A 696 -5.05 -24.53 -23.93
CA ALA A 696 -6.14 -24.94 -24.80
C ALA A 696 -7.39 -24.07 -24.58
N ALA A 697 -7.83 -23.93 -23.32
CA ALA A 697 -9.01 -23.13 -22.98
C ALA A 697 -8.89 -21.66 -23.42
N LEU A 698 -7.74 -21.02 -23.22
CA LEU A 698 -7.48 -19.67 -23.70
C LEU A 698 -7.48 -19.58 -25.23
N LYS A 699 -6.85 -20.54 -25.93
CA LYS A 699 -6.85 -20.58 -27.41
C LYS A 699 -8.27 -20.67 -27.98
N ASP A 700 -9.10 -21.55 -27.42
CA ASP A 700 -10.46 -21.75 -27.88
C ASP A 700 -11.35 -20.54 -27.53
N TYR A 701 -11.12 -19.93 -26.35
CA TYR A 701 -11.70 -18.65 -25.95
C TYR A 701 -11.35 -17.51 -26.93
N TYR A 702 -10.07 -17.33 -27.29
CA TYR A 702 -9.67 -16.29 -28.25
C TYR A 702 -10.23 -16.58 -29.64
N ALA A 703 -10.28 -17.84 -30.09
CA ALA A 703 -10.89 -18.20 -31.36
C ALA A 703 -12.40 -17.88 -31.41
N TYR A 704 -13.12 -18.08 -30.31
CA TYR A 704 -14.53 -17.72 -30.13
C TYR A 704 -14.74 -16.20 -30.09
N TRP A 705 -13.94 -15.46 -29.32
CA TRP A 705 -14.06 -14.00 -29.27
C TRP A 705 -13.56 -13.29 -30.53
N ASP A 706 -12.57 -13.83 -31.23
CA ASP A 706 -12.21 -13.41 -32.58
C ASP A 706 -13.36 -13.64 -33.56
N GLN A 707 -14.19 -14.68 -33.36
CA GLN A 707 -15.37 -14.91 -34.17
C GLN A 707 -16.46 -13.88 -33.85
N ILE A 708 -16.78 -13.63 -32.57
CA ILE A 708 -17.71 -12.56 -32.18
C ILE A 708 -17.24 -11.20 -32.71
N HIS A 709 -15.97 -10.84 -32.55
CA HIS A 709 -15.43 -9.57 -33.07
C HIS A 709 -15.32 -9.53 -34.61
N ARG A 710 -15.38 -10.68 -35.31
CA ARG A 710 -15.60 -10.72 -36.77
C ARG A 710 -17.07 -10.45 -37.07
N ASP A 711 -17.98 -11.21 -36.46
CA ASP A 711 -19.42 -11.18 -36.73
C ASP A 711 -20.05 -9.83 -36.36
N GLU A 712 -19.63 -9.19 -35.25
CA GLU A 712 -20.02 -7.83 -34.90
C GLU A 712 -19.46 -6.78 -35.87
N LYS A 713 -18.22 -6.96 -36.37
CA LYS A 713 -17.64 -6.06 -37.38
C LYS A 713 -18.28 -6.26 -38.74
N GLU A 714 -18.69 -7.48 -39.10
CA GLU A 714 -19.44 -7.75 -40.33
C GLU A 714 -20.88 -7.22 -40.21
N ALA A 715 -21.56 -7.37 -39.06
CA ALA A 715 -22.87 -6.75 -38.81
C ALA A 715 -22.80 -5.21 -38.83
N LEU A 716 -21.77 -4.61 -38.23
CA LEU A 716 -21.54 -3.17 -38.27
C LEU A 716 -21.12 -2.68 -39.67
N ALA A 717 -20.35 -3.48 -40.41
CA ALA A 717 -19.99 -3.20 -41.80
C ALA A 717 -21.20 -3.30 -42.73
N MET A 718 -22.07 -4.30 -42.57
CA MET A 718 -23.28 -4.49 -43.36
C MET A 718 -24.34 -3.42 -43.04
N LYS A 719 -24.45 -3.00 -41.77
CA LYS A 719 -25.26 -1.83 -41.37
C LYS A 719 -24.76 -0.54 -42.02
N LYS A 720 -23.43 -0.33 -42.06
CA LYS A 720 -22.80 0.78 -42.78
C LYS A 720 -22.93 0.63 -44.30
N GLU A 721 -22.86 -0.57 -44.85
CA GLU A 721 -22.99 -0.84 -46.28
C GLU A 721 -24.38 -0.46 -46.77
N ASN A 722 -25.45 -0.87 -46.08
CA ASN A 722 -26.81 -0.43 -46.39
C ASN A 722 -26.92 1.11 -46.36
N GLN A 723 -26.36 1.75 -45.33
CA GLN A 723 -26.33 3.21 -45.20
C GLN A 723 -25.53 3.90 -46.33
N TYR A 724 -24.43 3.29 -46.80
CA TYR A 724 -23.67 3.77 -47.95
C TYR A 724 -24.38 3.48 -49.28
N GLN A 725 -25.11 2.37 -49.41
CA GLN A 725 -25.87 2.03 -50.61
C GLN A 725 -27.04 3.01 -50.83
N GLU A 726 -27.70 3.48 -49.77
CA GLU A 726 -28.69 4.57 -49.88
C GLU A 726 -28.04 5.87 -50.39
N ILE A 727 -26.94 6.31 -49.78
CA ILE A 727 -26.19 7.51 -50.18
C ILE A 727 -25.67 7.40 -51.64
N ILE A 728 -25.18 6.22 -52.03
CA ILE A 728 -24.68 5.95 -53.39
C ILE A 728 -25.84 5.85 -54.39
N ALA A 729 -26.99 5.27 -54.03
CA ALA A 729 -28.17 5.20 -54.89
C ALA A 729 -28.80 6.59 -55.13
N GLU A 730 -28.72 7.49 -54.14
CA GLU A 730 -29.13 8.88 -54.29
C GLU A 730 -28.18 9.65 -55.21
N ALA A 731 -26.86 9.52 -55.01
CA ALA A 731 -25.84 10.13 -55.87
C ALA A 731 -25.85 9.58 -57.32
N ALA A 732 -26.04 8.27 -57.50
CA ALA A 732 -25.95 7.60 -58.80
C ALA A 732 -27.03 8.04 -59.81
N ARG A 733 -28.10 8.70 -59.36
CA ARG A 733 -29.19 9.17 -60.24
C ARG A 733 -28.77 10.26 -61.23
N LYS A 734 -27.66 10.98 -61.01
CA LYS A 734 -27.21 12.08 -61.89
C LYS A 734 -25.68 12.19 -62.05
N ARG A 735 -25.09 11.26 -62.82
CA ARG A 735 -23.68 11.21 -63.26
C ARG A 735 -22.69 10.86 -62.14
N ILE A 736 -21.60 10.16 -62.48
CA ILE A 736 -20.50 9.88 -61.55
C ILE A 736 -19.76 11.19 -61.25
N PRO A 737 -19.74 11.71 -60.00
CA PRO A 737 -19.07 12.96 -59.69
C PRO A 737 -17.57 12.75 -59.45
N SER A 738 -16.78 13.81 -59.63
CA SER A 738 -15.37 13.85 -59.24
C SER A 738 -15.19 13.87 -57.71
N ARG A 739 -13.97 13.57 -57.25
CA ARG A 739 -13.61 13.61 -55.82
C ARG A 739 -13.78 15.02 -55.20
N GLN A 740 -13.69 16.08 -56.01
CA GLN A 740 -13.97 17.44 -55.56
C GLN A 740 -15.47 17.71 -55.44
N GLU A 741 -16.28 17.31 -56.43
CA GLU A 741 -17.74 17.44 -56.35
C GLU A 741 -18.34 16.63 -55.17
N LEU A 742 -17.73 15.49 -54.82
CA LEU A 742 -18.08 14.72 -53.63
C LEU A 742 -17.64 15.40 -52.32
N LEU A 743 -16.48 16.05 -52.27
CA LEU A 743 -16.06 16.90 -51.13
C LEU A 743 -17.03 18.07 -50.94
N ASP A 744 -17.36 18.78 -52.02
CA ASP A 744 -18.25 19.93 -52.01
C ASP A 744 -19.71 19.54 -51.73
N PHE A 745 -20.09 18.28 -51.96
CA PHE A 745 -21.37 17.71 -51.51
C PHE A 745 -21.34 17.37 -50.02
N MET A 746 -20.32 16.64 -49.54
CA MET A 746 -20.18 16.27 -48.13
C MET A 746 -20.12 17.49 -47.21
N ASN A 747 -19.34 18.52 -47.59
CA ASN A 747 -19.28 19.80 -46.87
C ASN A 747 -20.65 20.51 -46.83
N ARG A 748 -21.48 20.38 -47.88
CA ARG A 748 -22.86 20.91 -47.90
C ARG A 748 -23.85 20.10 -47.07
N GLN A 749 -23.52 18.86 -46.70
CA GLN A 749 -24.25 18.04 -45.72
C GLN A 749 -23.68 18.19 -44.29
N GLY A 750 -22.79 19.16 -44.05
CA GLY A 750 -22.21 19.42 -42.73
C GLY A 750 -21.10 18.46 -42.28
N ILE A 751 -20.73 17.48 -43.11
CA ILE A 751 -19.57 16.60 -42.86
C ILE A 751 -18.30 17.41 -43.13
N THR A 752 -17.37 17.47 -42.18
CA THR A 752 -16.17 18.30 -42.36
C THR A 752 -15.22 17.72 -43.41
N THR A 753 -14.43 18.58 -44.08
CA THR A 753 -13.37 18.17 -45.01
C THR A 753 -12.44 17.10 -44.41
N GLN A 754 -12.18 17.12 -43.10
CA GLN A 754 -11.32 16.14 -42.42
C GLN A 754 -11.98 14.76 -42.27
N GLU A 755 -13.29 14.72 -42.05
CA GLU A 755 -14.08 13.48 -42.03
C GLU A 755 -14.27 12.94 -43.46
N ALA A 756 -14.58 13.81 -44.43
CA ALA A 756 -14.69 13.47 -45.84
C ALA A 756 -13.39 12.83 -46.38
N LEU A 757 -12.22 13.41 -46.09
CA LEU A 757 -10.91 12.80 -46.40
C LEU A 757 -10.68 11.46 -45.67
N GLY A 758 -11.32 11.26 -44.52
CA GLY A 758 -11.41 9.95 -43.86
C GLY A 758 -12.19 8.93 -44.69
N TYR A 759 -13.42 9.28 -45.11
CA TYR A 759 -14.27 8.40 -45.92
C TYR A 759 -13.60 7.99 -47.25
N PHE A 760 -12.93 8.90 -47.97
CA PHE A 760 -12.24 8.55 -49.21
C PHE A 760 -11.05 7.60 -49.00
N ARG A 761 -10.33 7.72 -47.87
CA ARG A 761 -9.20 6.85 -47.54
C ARG A 761 -9.65 5.41 -47.27
N ASP A 762 -10.77 5.26 -46.57
CA ASP A 762 -11.33 3.96 -46.24
C ASP A 762 -11.95 3.30 -47.49
N LEU A 763 -12.49 4.11 -48.42
CA LEU A 763 -12.92 3.67 -49.75
C LEU A 763 -11.76 3.20 -50.64
N ASP A 764 -10.65 3.96 -50.70
CA ASP A 764 -9.41 3.60 -51.42
C ASP A 764 -8.85 2.25 -50.90
N TYR A 765 -8.93 1.99 -49.59
CA TYR A 765 -8.57 0.70 -49.00
C TYR A 765 -9.54 -0.41 -49.42
N PHE A 766 -10.84 -0.19 -49.30
CA PHE A 766 -11.88 -1.18 -49.60
C PHE A 766 -11.84 -1.66 -51.06
N VAL A 767 -11.65 -0.75 -52.01
CA VAL A 767 -11.53 -1.09 -53.44
C VAL A 767 -10.27 -1.92 -53.71
N GLY A 768 -9.13 -1.55 -53.13
CA GLY A 768 -7.88 -2.29 -53.27
C GLY A 768 -7.94 -3.69 -52.64
N TYR A 769 -8.48 -3.79 -51.43
CA TYR A 769 -8.73 -5.05 -50.71
C TYR A 769 -9.65 -5.97 -51.53
N THR A 770 -10.78 -5.45 -52.02
CA THR A 770 -11.76 -6.23 -52.80
C THR A 770 -11.16 -6.76 -54.10
N LYS A 771 -10.30 -5.98 -54.77
CA LYS A 771 -9.58 -6.46 -55.96
C LYS A 771 -8.62 -7.59 -55.62
N LEU A 772 -7.79 -7.44 -54.59
CA LEU A 772 -6.87 -8.49 -54.14
C LEU A 772 -7.60 -9.77 -53.71
N ARG A 773 -8.75 -9.64 -53.03
CA ARG A 773 -9.58 -10.77 -52.60
C ARG A 773 -10.18 -11.52 -53.79
N ARG A 774 -10.58 -10.82 -54.86
CA ARG A 774 -10.99 -11.44 -56.13
C ARG A 774 -9.81 -12.12 -56.86
N GLU A 775 -8.61 -11.55 -56.84
CA GLU A 775 -7.41 -12.19 -57.41
C GLU A 775 -7.07 -13.50 -56.65
N LEU A 776 -7.16 -13.51 -55.32
CA LEU A 776 -6.95 -14.69 -54.48
C LEU A 776 -8.03 -15.77 -54.73
N LEU A 777 -9.31 -15.40 -54.69
CA LEU A 777 -10.42 -16.33 -54.90
C LEU A 777 -10.47 -16.91 -56.33
N ALA A 778 -9.93 -16.19 -57.31
CA ALA A 778 -9.74 -16.68 -58.68
C ALA A 778 -8.43 -17.48 -58.87
N GLY A 779 -7.70 -17.80 -57.80
CA GLY A 779 -6.46 -18.58 -57.84
C GLY A 779 -5.27 -17.88 -58.51
N LYS A 780 -5.35 -16.56 -58.75
CA LYS A 780 -4.33 -15.79 -59.50
C LYS A 780 -3.16 -15.31 -58.65
N ILE A 781 -3.26 -15.44 -57.33
CA ILE A 781 -2.21 -15.21 -56.34
C ILE A 781 -2.34 -16.22 -55.20
N THR A 782 -1.23 -16.58 -54.57
CA THR A 782 -1.24 -17.37 -53.33
C THR A 782 -1.65 -16.52 -52.12
N VAL A 783 -2.07 -17.16 -51.02
CA VAL A 783 -2.39 -16.47 -49.75
C VAL A 783 -1.21 -15.61 -49.28
N LYS A 784 0.01 -16.14 -49.32
CA LYS A 784 1.24 -15.45 -48.93
C LYS A 784 1.57 -14.22 -49.79
N GLU A 785 1.16 -14.22 -51.05
CA GLU A 785 1.26 -13.05 -51.94
C GLU A 785 0.12 -12.05 -51.70
N TYR A 786 -1.10 -12.53 -51.41
CA TYR A 786 -2.23 -11.70 -51.01
C TYR A 786 -1.90 -10.90 -49.75
N ASP A 787 -1.38 -11.55 -48.69
CA ASP A 787 -0.99 -10.88 -47.44
C ASP A 787 0.10 -9.82 -47.69
N LYS A 788 1.10 -10.15 -48.50
CA LYS A 788 2.18 -9.23 -48.89
C LYS A 788 1.67 -8.04 -49.69
N LYS A 789 0.79 -8.26 -50.68
CA LYS A 789 0.15 -7.20 -51.48
C LYS A 789 -0.79 -6.34 -50.63
N LEU A 790 -1.46 -6.93 -49.65
CA LEU A 790 -2.36 -6.22 -48.73
C LEU A 790 -1.58 -5.32 -47.76
N LEU A 791 -0.45 -5.78 -47.22
CA LEU A 791 0.47 -4.92 -46.46
C LEU A 791 0.94 -3.72 -47.31
N GLN A 792 1.37 -3.99 -48.55
CA GLN A 792 1.80 -2.94 -49.48
C GLN A 792 0.69 -1.93 -49.82
N LEU A 793 -0.58 -2.37 -49.88
CA LEU A 793 -1.74 -1.48 -50.03
C LEU A 793 -1.93 -0.60 -48.79
N VAL A 794 -1.92 -1.18 -47.59
CA VAL A 794 -2.04 -0.46 -46.31
C VAL A 794 -0.94 0.58 -46.16
N ASP A 795 0.31 0.21 -46.43
CA ASP A 795 1.45 1.12 -46.27
C ASP A 795 1.49 2.21 -47.35
N LYS A 796 1.02 1.93 -48.58
CA LYS A 796 0.82 2.96 -49.62
C LYS A 796 -0.25 3.99 -49.21
N ILE A 797 -1.31 3.56 -48.53
CA ILE A 797 -2.37 4.44 -48.02
C ILE A 797 -1.88 5.23 -46.81
N ARG A 798 -1.11 4.62 -45.89
CA ARG A 798 -0.44 5.32 -44.77
C ARG A 798 0.59 6.34 -45.27
N ALA A 799 1.35 6.02 -46.33
CA ALA A 799 2.30 6.94 -46.95
C ALA A 799 1.61 8.12 -47.63
N ARG A 800 0.45 7.91 -48.28
CA ARG A 800 -0.41 9.01 -48.75
C ARG A 800 -0.90 9.87 -47.60
N LYS A 801 -1.46 9.28 -46.53
CA LYS A 801 -1.91 10.01 -45.34
C LYS A 801 -0.80 10.94 -44.80
N ARG A 802 0.42 10.42 -44.59
CA ARG A 802 1.58 11.23 -44.16
C ARG A 802 1.95 12.34 -45.15
N LYS A 803 1.77 12.12 -46.46
CA LYS A 803 2.07 13.14 -47.48
C LYS A 803 0.98 14.21 -47.58
N GLU A 804 -0.27 13.86 -47.30
CA GLU A 804 -1.40 14.78 -47.17
C GLU A 804 -1.32 15.58 -45.86
N GLU A 805 -0.82 14.98 -44.78
CA GLU A 805 -0.51 15.64 -43.51
C GLU A 805 0.71 16.58 -43.60
N ASN A 806 1.69 16.29 -44.46
CA ASN A 806 2.88 17.13 -44.73
C ASN A 806 2.70 18.14 -45.89
N ILE A 807 1.49 18.32 -46.41
CA ILE A 807 1.13 19.40 -47.37
C ILE A 807 0.30 20.50 -46.66
N ARG A 808 0.00 20.29 -45.37
CA ARG A 808 -0.29 21.35 -44.40
C ARG A 808 1.00 21.94 -43.85
#